data_AF-A0A1G9A6J9-F1
#
_entry.id   AF-A0A1G9A6J9-F1
#
_cell.length_a   1.000
_cell.length_b   1.000
_cell.length_c   1.000
_cell.angle_alpha   90.00
_cell.angle_beta   90.00
_cell.angle_gamma   90.00
#
_symmetry.space_group_name_H-M   'P 1'
#
loop_
_entity.id
_entity.type
_entity.pdbx_description
1 polymer ?
#
loop_
_entity_poly.entity_id
_entity_poly.type
_entity_poly.pdbx_seq_one_letter_code
_entity_poly.pdbx_strand_id
1 'polypeptide(L)'
;MKATTTALPLMALLAMSIASANLQAQPDKAREHALLLEQEKAVTNIYKVHFPNQKIARKAAISFHEQLLESHYEDGYLVMQLEPEEMKKLEVFGFTFSPATEFMQKRNEVLDQLQQRAQLAAAGDATIAAKPGITGIPGYSCYETVEETFAAAEAMAAEHPDLAEWIDVGDSWEKSQGLGGYDIKVLKLTNKATGGDKPKLFANSAIHAREYTTAPLNLAFARWLIDGYGKNADATWILDHHEVHLMLHTNPDGRKKAESGLSWRKNTNQNYCGATSNTRGADLNRNFTFGWNSTNGEGSSGDECNLTYRGPSAGSEPEIQAIENYVRSIWPDRRGPNRGDAAPADTSGIHLDIHSYSRLVLWPWGDTTEPAPNATALQTLGRKFAFFNGYSPEQSVGLYPTDGTSDGVSYGELGVAAYTFELGTQFFQSCSTYEKTIKPDNLPALIYAAKVVRTPYLTPAGPDVTTVAVSAEGPVAAGETVTLTAQVTDSRFNNSNGTEPTQNIAAAEYYIDKAPWEDGAMPVAMAAQDGSFDAKTETVDASIDTTGMTEGKHLVYVRSRDADGNWGAVSAVFLEVGAGGGPVEYCAAGSSNADSEWIANVSVGGLSNSSGASRYSDFTSQTAALQRGTNALRLTPQFSGRAYGEYWKVWIDLNQDGDFSDQGEQVFSSARASSTVVTGNLVVPANATKGKTRMRVAMRYNNAPAACGTFNYGEVEDYSVTIQ
;
A
#
# COMPACT_ATOMS: atom_id res chain seq x y z
N MET A 1 39.01 20.06 32.43
CA MET A 1 38.04 21.14 32.12
C MET A 1 38.36 21.75 30.77
N LYS A 2 37.79 21.21 29.70
CA LYS A 2 37.63 21.84 28.37
C LYS A 2 36.37 21.19 27.79
N ALA A 3 35.30 21.98 27.68
CA ALA A 3 34.03 21.58 27.12
C ALA A 3 34.03 21.89 25.62
N THR A 4 33.78 20.87 24.81
CA THR A 4 33.49 20.94 23.38
C THR A 4 31.97 21.03 23.21
N THR A 5 31.48 22.17 22.75
CA THR A 5 30.09 22.36 22.31
C THR A 5 29.96 22.01 20.84
N THR A 6 29.16 20.99 20.55
CA THR A 6 28.68 20.58 19.24
C THR A 6 27.65 21.59 18.70
N ALA A 7 27.85 22.03 17.46
CA ALA A 7 26.92 22.86 16.71
C ALA A 7 25.81 21.98 16.08
N LEU A 8 24.54 22.37 16.25
CA LEU A 8 23.42 21.87 15.44
C LEU A 8 23.47 22.52 14.04
N PRO A 9 23.14 21.82 12.95
CA PRO A 9 23.05 22.43 11.63
C PRO A 9 21.73 23.19 11.45
N LEU A 10 21.86 24.33 10.80
CA LEU A 10 20.85 25.33 10.49
C LEU A 10 19.95 24.87 9.32
N MET A 11 19.06 23.90 9.54
CA MET A 11 18.05 23.46 8.56
C MET A 11 16.64 23.59 9.14
N ALA A 12 16.12 24.81 9.17
CA ALA A 12 14.69 25.08 9.43
C ALA A 12 14.19 26.44 8.91
N LEU A 13 14.99 27.18 8.14
CA LEU A 13 14.70 28.60 7.83
C LEU A 13 14.66 28.94 6.33
N LEU A 14 14.66 27.95 5.45
CA LEU A 14 14.56 28.18 3.99
C LEU A 14 13.24 27.71 3.36
N ALA A 15 12.18 27.47 4.15
CA ALA A 15 10.83 27.17 3.66
C ALA A 15 9.87 28.38 3.68
N MET A 16 10.37 29.59 3.97
CA MET A 16 9.52 30.79 4.18
C MET A 16 9.81 31.95 3.20
N SER A 17 10.18 31.69 1.94
CA SER A 17 10.30 32.78 0.93
C SER A 17 9.51 32.60 -0.37
N ILE A 18 8.71 31.54 -0.51
CA ILE A 18 7.84 31.35 -1.69
C ILE A 18 6.38 31.79 -1.42
N ALA A 19 6.04 32.17 -0.18
CA ALA A 19 4.69 32.54 0.21
C ALA A 19 4.31 34.02 -0.05
N SER A 20 5.22 34.85 -0.57
CA SER A 20 5.03 36.32 -0.56
C SER A 20 4.74 36.97 -1.91
N ALA A 21 4.63 36.22 -3.01
CA ALA A 21 4.41 36.79 -4.34
C ALA A 21 2.97 36.64 -4.90
N ASN A 22 2.04 36.00 -4.19
CA ASN A 22 0.70 35.67 -4.73
C ASN A 22 -0.49 36.50 -4.20
N LEU A 23 -0.25 37.60 -3.48
CA LEU A 23 -1.34 38.39 -2.88
C LEU A 23 -2.03 39.41 -3.82
N GLN A 24 -1.67 39.46 -5.11
CA GLN A 24 -2.30 40.40 -6.06
C GLN A 24 -3.26 39.75 -7.09
N ALA A 25 -3.50 38.43 -7.02
CA ALA A 25 -4.39 37.71 -7.95
C ALA A 25 -5.75 37.26 -7.36
N GLN A 26 -6.12 37.71 -6.15
CA GLN A 26 -7.10 36.98 -5.31
C GLN A 26 -8.61 37.32 -5.42
N PRO A 27 -9.12 38.43 -6.00
CA PRO A 27 -10.58 38.66 -6.06
C PRO A 27 -11.31 37.75 -7.06
N ASP A 28 -10.71 37.54 -8.24
CA ASP A 28 -11.39 36.85 -9.35
C ASP A 28 -11.45 35.34 -9.14
N LYS A 29 -10.39 34.71 -8.59
CA LYS A 29 -10.40 33.27 -8.27
C LYS A 29 -11.38 32.92 -7.15
N ALA A 30 -11.54 33.79 -6.15
CA ALA A 30 -12.53 33.59 -5.07
C ALA A 30 -13.97 33.71 -5.59
N ARG A 31 -14.20 34.66 -6.52
CA ARG A 31 -15.51 34.82 -7.18
C ARG A 31 -15.83 33.65 -8.11
N GLU A 32 -14.86 33.18 -8.88
CA GLU A 32 -14.99 31.96 -9.71
C GLU A 32 -15.37 30.77 -8.82
N HIS A 33 -14.61 30.53 -7.75
CA HIS A 33 -14.86 29.40 -6.85
C HIS A 33 -16.27 29.42 -6.24
N ALA A 34 -16.73 30.58 -5.76
CA ALA A 34 -18.09 30.72 -5.24
C ALA A 34 -19.15 30.38 -6.31
N LEU A 35 -18.96 30.82 -7.56
CA LEU A 35 -19.87 30.51 -8.66
C LEU A 35 -19.92 29.00 -8.98
N LEU A 36 -18.75 28.34 -8.97
CA LEU A 36 -18.64 26.89 -9.20
C LEU A 36 -19.35 26.09 -8.09
N LEU A 37 -19.24 26.51 -6.83
CA LEU A 37 -19.97 25.88 -5.72
C LEU A 37 -21.49 26.03 -5.86
N GLU A 38 -21.97 27.19 -6.29
CA GLU A 38 -23.40 27.41 -6.53
C GLU A 38 -23.93 26.54 -7.68
N GLN A 39 -23.13 26.36 -8.75
CA GLN A 39 -23.47 25.43 -9.84
C GLN A 39 -23.56 23.99 -9.34
N GLU A 40 -22.63 23.54 -8.51
CA GLU A 40 -22.64 22.19 -7.92
C GLU A 40 -23.89 21.98 -7.05
N LYS A 41 -24.25 22.96 -6.20
CA LYS A 41 -25.46 22.91 -5.37
C LYS A 41 -26.75 22.89 -6.19
N ALA A 42 -26.77 23.55 -7.34
CA ALA A 42 -27.93 23.61 -8.23
C ALA A 42 -28.27 22.26 -8.89
N VAL A 43 -27.32 21.32 -8.95
CA VAL A 43 -27.57 19.96 -9.46
C VAL A 43 -28.46 19.20 -8.48
N THR A 44 -29.72 18.98 -8.87
CA THR A 44 -30.76 18.36 -8.03
C THR A 44 -31.40 17.13 -8.66
N ASN A 45 -31.07 16.81 -9.92
CA ASN A 45 -31.53 15.62 -10.63
C ASN A 45 -30.73 14.37 -10.25
N ILE A 46 -30.57 14.14 -8.96
CA ILE A 46 -29.80 13.02 -8.40
C ILE A 46 -30.76 12.01 -7.77
N TYR A 47 -30.67 10.76 -8.20
CA TYR A 47 -31.57 9.69 -7.82
C TYR A 47 -30.82 8.51 -7.22
N LYS A 48 -31.43 7.88 -6.20
CA LYS A 48 -31.17 6.48 -5.87
C LYS A 48 -31.90 5.62 -6.92
N VAL A 49 -31.11 4.93 -7.71
CA VAL A 49 -31.51 4.10 -8.85
C VAL A 49 -31.47 2.64 -8.40
N HIS A 50 -32.62 2.14 -7.95
CA HIS A 50 -32.77 0.77 -7.42
C HIS A 50 -32.81 -0.22 -8.57
N PHE A 51 -32.03 -1.29 -8.48
CA PHE A 51 -31.83 -2.25 -9.56
C PHE A 51 -32.45 -3.61 -9.25
N PRO A 52 -32.89 -4.36 -10.28
CA PRO A 52 -33.53 -5.66 -10.08
C PRO A 52 -32.54 -6.79 -9.73
N ASN A 53 -31.28 -6.66 -10.17
CA ASN A 53 -30.18 -7.55 -9.79
C ASN A 53 -28.83 -6.88 -10.07
N GLN A 54 -27.78 -7.36 -9.39
CA GLN A 54 -26.44 -6.79 -9.46
C GLN A 54 -25.81 -6.87 -10.87
N LYS A 55 -26.13 -7.89 -11.68
CA LYS A 55 -25.59 -8.02 -13.04
C LYS A 55 -26.09 -6.89 -13.95
N ILE A 56 -27.38 -6.57 -13.87
CA ILE A 56 -27.98 -5.43 -14.60
C ILE A 56 -27.50 -4.10 -14.01
N ALA A 57 -27.35 -4.02 -12.68
CA ALA A 57 -26.78 -2.84 -12.02
C ALA A 57 -25.40 -2.49 -12.55
N ARG A 58 -24.50 -3.48 -12.64
CA ARG A 58 -23.16 -3.30 -13.20
C ARG A 58 -23.24 -2.77 -14.62
N LYS A 59 -24.06 -3.38 -15.49
CA LYS A 59 -24.28 -2.89 -16.87
C LYS A 59 -24.79 -1.45 -16.93
N ALA A 60 -25.62 -1.01 -15.98
CA ALA A 60 -26.08 0.37 -15.91
C ALA A 60 -24.99 1.32 -15.40
N ALA A 61 -24.31 0.96 -14.31
CA ALA A 61 -23.15 1.69 -13.78
C ALA A 61 -22.10 1.93 -14.87
N ILE A 62 -21.95 0.93 -15.72
CA ILE A 62 -21.17 0.92 -16.93
C ILE A 62 -21.72 1.87 -18.00
N SER A 63 -22.97 1.66 -18.46
CA SER A 63 -23.52 2.36 -19.64
C SER A 63 -23.79 3.83 -19.36
N PHE A 64 -23.92 4.19 -18.09
CA PHE A 64 -24.19 5.53 -17.58
C PHE A 64 -23.08 5.96 -16.61
N HIS A 65 -21.84 5.59 -16.90
CA HIS A 65 -20.69 5.88 -16.05
C HIS A 65 -20.50 7.39 -15.80
N GLU A 66 -20.79 8.24 -16.78
CA GLU A 66 -20.71 9.70 -16.61
C GLU A 66 -21.75 10.24 -15.61
N GLN A 67 -22.91 9.58 -15.50
CA GLN A 67 -24.00 9.89 -14.58
C GLN A 67 -23.80 9.27 -13.19
N LEU A 68 -22.98 8.22 -13.06
CA LEU A 68 -22.80 7.47 -11.82
C LEU A 68 -21.98 8.28 -10.80
N LEU A 69 -22.49 8.40 -9.57
CA LEU A 69 -21.84 9.13 -8.46
C LEU A 69 -21.43 8.23 -7.29
N GLU A 70 -22.25 7.22 -6.97
CA GLU A 70 -21.91 6.16 -6.01
C GLU A 70 -22.51 4.80 -6.42
N SER A 71 -21.88 3.69 -6.04
CA SER A 71 -22.42 2.33 -6.20
C SER A 71 -22.67 1.66 -4.84
N HIS A 72 -23.91 1.26 -4.57
CA HIS A 72 -24.29 0.53 -3.34
C HIS A 72 -24.84 -0.84 -3.71
N TYR A 73 -23.96 -1.71 -4.23
CA TYR A 73 -24.35 -3.00 -4.78
C TYR A 73 -25.01 -3.91 -3.73
N GLU A 74 -24.55 -3.83 -2.50
CA GLU A 74 -25.03 -4.61 -1.36
C GLU A 74 -26.40 -4.12 -0.87
N ASP A 75 -26.70 -2.83 -1.05
CA ASP A 75 -27.97 -2.21 -0.64
C ASP A 75 -29.01 -2.16 -1.76
N GLY A 76 -28.65 -2.59 -2.98
CA GLY A 76 -29.59 -2.71 -4.10
C GLY A 76 -29.81 -1.44 -4.92
N TYR A 77 -28.96 -0.41 -4.80
CA TYR A 77 -29.11 0.84 -5.56
C TYR A 77 -27.79 1.47 -6.02
N LEU A 78 -27.88 2.35 -7.01
CA LEU A 78 -26.83 3.27 -7.46
C LEU A 78 -27.24 4.70 -7.13
N VAL A 79 -26.29 5.63 -6.96
CA VAL A 79 -26.59 7.06 -6.92
C VAL A 79 -26.15 7.66 -8.25
N MET A 80 -27.08 8.26 -8.99
CA MET A 80 -26.83 8.75 -10.35
C MET A 80 -27.46 10.12 -10.56
N GLN A 81 -26.77 11.00 -11.30
CA GLN A 81 -27.32 12.23 -11.86
C GLN A 81 -27.98 11.89 -13.19
N LEU A 82 -29.32 11.93 -13.28
CA LEU A 82 -30.05 11.47 -14.46
C LEU A 82 -30.96 12.55 -15.03
N GLU A 83 -31.02 12.61 -16.36
CA GLU A 83 -32.04 13.31 -17.11
C GLU A 83 -33.27 12.39 -17.36
N PRO A 84 -34.46 12.95 -17.63
CA PRO A 84 -35.68 12.16 -17.83
C PRO A 84 -35.57 11.07 -18.92
N GLU A 85 -34.80 11.32 -19.98
CA GLU A 85 -34.61 10.33 -21.06
C GLU A 85 -33.72 9.16 -20.64
N GLU A 86 -32.76 9.38 -19.74
CA GLU A 86 -31.88 8.34 -19.21
C GLU A 86 -32.64 7.45 -18.22
N MET A 87 -33.52 8.05 -17.40
CA MET A 87 -34.44 7.30 -16.54
C MET A 87 -35.31 6.35 -17.38
N LYS A 88 -35.91 6.82 -18.48
CA LYS A 88 -36.71 5.96 -19.37
C LYS A 88 -35.91 4.78 -19.93
N LYS A 89 -34.64 4.97 -20.30
CA LYS A 89 -33.77 3.89 -20.77
C LYS A 89 -33.57 2.83 -19.68
N LEU A 90 -33.38 3.26 -18.44
CA LEU A 90 -33.19 2.38 -17.29
C LEU A 90 -34.49 1.67 -16.87
N GLU A 91 -35.66 2.32 -16.94
CA GLU A 91 -36.97 1.70 -16.64
C GLU A 91 -37.24 0.44 -17.46
N VAL A 92 -36.83 0.43 -18.74
CA VAL A 92 -36.97 -0.75 -19.63
C VAL A 92 -36.25 -1.99 -19.07
N PHE A 93 -35.21 -1.79 -18.27
CA PHE A 93 -34.45 -2.87 -17.62
C PHE A 93 -34.90 -3.16 -16.18
N GLY A 94 -36.03 -2.58 -15.75
CA GLY A 94 -36.65 -2.84 -14.45
C GLY A 94 -36.07 -2.01 -13.29
N PHE A 95 -35.39 -0.90 -13.58
CA PHE A 95 -34.93 0.03 -12.55
C PHE A 95 -36.07 0.89 -12.01
N THR A 96 -35.95 1.30 -10.74
CA THR A 96 -36.89 2.24 -10.10
C THR A 96 -36.11 3.35 -9.41
N PHE A 97 -36.77 4.49 -9.17
CA PHE A 97 -36.08 5.73 -8.80
C PHE A 97 -36.69 6.36 -7.56
N SER A 98 -35.84 6.89 -6.70
CA SER A 98 -36.22 7.77 -5.60
C SER A 98 -35.21 8.91 -5.50
N PRO A 99 -35.61 10.13 -5.12
CA PRO A 99 -34.66 11.23 -4.94
C PRO A 99 -33.53 10.86 -3.96
N ALA A 100 -32.29 11.17 -4.31
CA ALA A 100 -31.14 10.95 -3.44
C ALA A 100 -30.97 12.08 -2.41
N THR A 101 -32.01 12.34 -1.61
CA THR A 101 -32.07 13.48 -0.68
C THR A 101 -30.91 13.50 0.32
N GLU A 102 -30.58 12.35 0.91
CA GLU A 102 -29.48 12.22 1.89
C GLU A 102 -28.12 12.56 1.25
N PHE A 103 -27.88 12.10 0.01
CA PHE A 103 -26.66 12.42 -0.73
C PHE A 103 -26.56 13.93 -0.98
N MET A 104 -27.63 14.54 -1.49
CA MET A 104 -27.64 15.98 -1.78
C MET A 104 -27.48 16.84 -0.52
N GLN A 105 -28.11 16.46 0.60
CA GLN A 105 -27.95 17.14 1.88
C GLN A 105 -26.51 17.08 2.36
N LYS A 106 -25.92 15.88 2.41
CA LYS A 106 -24.53 15.70 2.83
C LYS A 106 -23.56 16.47 1.93
N ARG A 107 -23.76 16.42 0.60
CA ARG A 107 -22.97 17.21 -0.35
C ARG A 107 -23.07 18.70 -0.03
N ASN A 108 -24.28 19.25 0.08
CA ASN A 108 -24.48 20.68 0.29
C ASN A 108 -23.91 21.14 1.65
N GLU A 109 -24.06 20.34 2.71
CA GLU A 109 -23.44 20.63 4.02
C GLU A 109 -21.91 20.70 3.94
N VAL A 110 -21.28 19.80 3.20
CA VAL A 110 -19.83 19.83 2.96
C VAL A 110 -19.45 21.10 2.18
N LEU A 111 -20.15 21.41 1.09
CA LEU A 111 -19.88 22.61 0.29
C LEU A 111 -20.02 23.90 1.11
N ASP A 112 -21.05 24.00 1.96
CA ASP A 112 -21.25 25.15 2.85
C ASP A 112 -20.11 25.30 3.86
N GLN A 113 -19.65 24.18 4.46
CA GLN A 113 -18.50 24.19 5.38
C GLN A 113 -17.21 24.64 4.69
N LEU A 114 -16.97 24.20 3.46
CA LEU A 114 -15.79 24.57 2.68
C LEU A 114 -15.84 26.04 2.27
N GLN A 115 -17.01 26.53 1.84
CA GLN A 115 -17.23 27.94 1.51
C GLN A 115 -17.01 28.84 2.72
N GLN A 116 -17.54 28.48 3.88
CA GLN A 116 -17.35 29.23 5.12
C GLN A 116 -15.87 29.28 5.53
N ARG A 117 -15.14 28.16 5.43
CA ARG A 117 -13.69 28.12 5.71
C ARG A 117 -12.91 29.02 4.78
N ALA A 118 -13.20 28.99 3.48
CA ALA A 118 -12.54 29.83 2.49
C ALA A 118 -12.78 31.33 2.76
N GLN A 119 -14.00 31.72 3.12
CA GLN A 119 -14.34 33.10 3.48
C GLN A 119 -13.61 33.57 4.75
N LEU A 120 -13.52 32.72 5.78
CA LEU A 120 -12.81 33.04 7.02
C LEU A 120 -11.29 33.18 6.78
N ALA A 121 -10.71 32.31 5.96
CA ALA A 121 -9.30 32.41 5.58
C ALA A 121 -9.00 33.70 4.80
N ALA A 122 -9.87 34.09 3.86
CA ALA A 122 -9.74 35.34 3.10
C ALA A 122 -9.92 36.60 3.97
N ALA A 123 -10.67 36.50 5.08
CA ALA A 123 -10.90 37.60 6.03
C ALA A 123 -9.73 37.85 7.01
N GLY A 124 -8.65 37.06 6.95
CA GLY A 124 -7.46 37.28 7.78
C GLY A 124 -7.64 36.95 9.26
N ASP A 125 -8.66 36.17 9.63
CA ASP A 125 -8.87 35.75 11.03
C ASP A 125 -7.82 34.71 11.45
N ALA A 126 -6.74 35.19 12.07
CA ALA A 126 -5.58 34.41 12.49
C ALA A 126 -5.89 33.33 13.54
N THR A 127 -7.09 33.31 14.13
CA THR A 127 -7.51 32.27 15.09
C THR A 127 -8.06 31.02 14.41
N ILE A 128 -8.44 31.13 13.12
CA ILE A 128 -8.92 30.03 12.27
C ILE A 128 -7.98 29.84 11.05
N ALA A 129 -7.15 30.83 10.71
CA ALA A 129 -6.00 30.64 9.85
C ALA A 129 -5.10 29.57 10.49
N ALA A 130 -5.13 28.38 9.90
CA ALA A 130 -4.60 27.16 10.44
C ALA A 130 -3.19 27.34 11.04
N LYS A 131 -2.94 26.59 12.13
CA LYS A 131 -1.57 26.12 12.42
C LYS A 131 -0.91 25.74 11.08
N PRO A 132 0.29 26.26 10.76
CA PRO A 132 0.99 25.84 9.56
C PRO A 132 1.26 24.34 9.67
N GLY A 133 0.55 23.56 8.87
CA GLY A 133 0.47 22.11 8.93
C GLY A 133 -0.87 21.66 8.38
N ILE A 134 -1.03 21.71 7.05
CA ILE A 134 -2.15 21.03 6.39
C ILE A 134 -1.95 19.52 6.67
N THR A 135 -3.05 18.82 6.95
CA THR A 135 -3.09 17.41 7.40
C THR A 135 -4.01 16.55 6.52
N GLY A 136 -4.20 16.90 5.25
CA GLY A 136 -5.08 16.22 4.29
C GLY A 136 -6.23 17.05 3.71
N ILE A 137 -6.93 16.49 2.71
CA ILE A 137 -8.07 17.11 2.03
C ILE A 137 -9.18 17.45 3.05
N PRO A 138 -9.76 18.66 3.01
CA PRO A 138 -10.87 19.03 3.90
C PRO A 138 -12.05 18.04 3.85
N GLY A 139 -12.42 17.50 5.03
CA GLY A 139 -13.47 16.47 5.14
C GLY A 139 -12.98 15.03 4.87
N TYR A 140 -11.76 14.88 4.36
CA TYR A 140 -11.12 13.62 3.98
C TYR A 140 -9.64 13.60 4.37
N SER A 141 -9.33 13.86 5.65
CA SER A 141 -7.97 14.08 6.15
C SER A 141 -7.00 12.89 6.02
N CYS A 142 -7.46 11.74 5.56
CA CYS A 142 -6.60 10.59 5.22
C CYS A 142 -5.97 10.71 3.84
N TYR A 143 -6.48 11.59 2.98
CA TYR A 143 -5.96 11.80 1.64
C TYR A 143 -5.12 13.06 1.65
N GLU A 144 -3.89 12.95 1.18
CA GLU A 144 -3.01 14.08 0.95
C GLU A 144 -3.57 15.00 -0.14
N THR A 145 -3.41 16.32 0.01
CA THR A 145 -3.62 17.27 -1.09
C THR A 145 -2.56 17.07 -2.19
N VAL A 146 -2.70 17.72 -3.34
CA VAL A 146 -1.66 17.77 -4.39
C VAL A 146 -0.32 18.19 -3.78
N GLU A 147 -0.30 19.26 -2.99
CA GLU A 147 0.93 19.78 -2.38
C GLU A 147 1.53 18.83 -1.36
N GLU A 148 0.71 18.20 -0.51
CA GLU A 148 1.19 17.22 0.47
C GLU A 148 1.72 15.95 -0.21
N THR A 149 1.06 15.50 -1.28
CA THR A 149 1.51 14.37 -2.09
C THR A 149 2.86 14.66 -2.72
N PHE A 150 3.03 15.84 -3.32
CA PHE A 150 4.29 16.26 -3.95
C PHE A 150 5.40 16.46 -2.94
N ALA A 151 5.10 17.06 -1.78
CA ALA A 151 6.05 17.21 -0.69
C ALA A 151 6.52 15.85 -0.14
N ALA A 152 5.61 14.86 -0.04
CA ALA A 152 5.98 13.51 0.36
C ALA A 152 6.91 12.83 -0.65
N ALA A 153 6.64 12.96 -1.96
CA ALA A 153 7.49 12.40 -3.01
C ALA A 153 8.87 13.10 -3.08
N GLU A 154 8.90 14.42 -2.93
CA GLU A 154 10.14 15.20 -2.86
C GLU A 154 10.97 14.82 -1.63
N ALA A 155 10.34 14.65 -0.46
CA ALA A 155 11.00 14.18 0.74
C ALA A 155 11.60 12.78 0.55
N MET A 156 10.85 11.83 -0.04
CA MET A 156 11.38 10.49 -0.35
C MET A 156 12.63 10.56 -1.24
N ALA A 157 12.62 11.39 -2.29
CA ALA A 157 13.77 11.55 -3.18
C ALA A 157 14.97 12.22 -2.48
N ALA A 158 14.72 13.15 -1.56
CA ALA A 158 15.77 13.83 -0.80
C ALA A 158 16.36 12.95 0.31
N GLU A 159 15.54 12.16 0.99
CA GLU A 159 15.93 11.29 2.12
C GLU A 159 16.54 9.96 1.65
N HIS A 160 16.12 9.47 0.47
CA HIS A 160 16.60 8.21 -0.13
C HIS A 160 17.12 8.42 -1.56
N PRO A 161 18.14 9.26 -1.78
CA PRO A 161 18.61 9.62 -3.13
C PRO A 161 19.20 8.43 -3.92
N ASP A 162 19.56 7.36 -3.23
CA ASP A 162 20.02 6.07 -3.77
C ASP A 162 18.87 5.18 -4.25
N LEU A 163 17.65 5.39 -3.75
CA LEU A 163 16.46 4.59 -4.08
C LEU A 163 15.38 5.36 -4.83
N ALA A 164 15.36 6.69 -4.76
CA ALA A 164 14.28 7.52 -5.26
C ALA A 164 14.76 8.70 -6.10
N GLU A 165 13.92 9.12 -7.05
CA GLU A 165 14.13 10.30 -7.89
C GLU A 165 12.78 10.96 -8.22
N TRP A 166 12.70 12.27 -8.12
CA TRP A 166 11.51 13.05 -8.41
C TRP A 166 11.68 13.81 -9.73
N ILE A 167 11.16 13.24 -10.80
CA ILE A 167 11.45 13.62 -12.19
C ILE A 167 10.33 14.52 -12.71
N ASP A 168 10.68 15.68 -13.23
CA ASP A 168 9.77 16.55 -13.98
C ASP A 168 9.64 16.07 -15.43
N VAL A 169 8.40 15.86 -15.88
CA VAL A 169 8.08 15.29 -17.19
C VAL A 169 7.18 16.19 -18.04
N GLY A 170 6.78 17.35 -17.53
CA GLY A 170 5.91 18.29 -18.23
C GLY A 170 5.14 19.21 -17.30
N ASP A 171 4.25 20.02 -17.86
CA ASP A 171 3.45 21.00 -17.13
C ASP A 171 1.95 20.72 -17.27
N SER A 172 1.17 21.05 -16.25
CA SER A 172 -0.29 21.06 -16.32
C SER A 172 -0.81 22.19 -17.21
N TRP A 173 -2.09 22.16 -17.59
CA TRP A 173 -2.70 23.21 -18.40
C TRP A 173 -2.50 24.60 -17.80
N GLU A 174 -2.91 24.84 -16.54
CA GLU A 174 -2.81 26.17 -15.94
C GLU A 174 -1.36 26.65 -15.95
N LYS A 175 -0.40 25.75 -15.68
CA LYS A 175 1.01 26.10 -15.63
C LYS A 175 1.54 26.46 -17.01
N SER A 176 1.19 25.68 -18.04
CA SER A 176 1.54 25.97 -19.44
C SER A 176 1.00 27.31 -19.92
N GLN A 177 -0.12 27.77 -19.36
CA GLN A 177 -0.76 29.05 -19.67
C GLN A 177 -0.32 30.21 -18.75
N GLY A 178 0.56 29.97 -17.77
CA GLY A 178 1.00 30.98 -16.81
C GLY A 178 -0.08 31.43 -15.80
N LEU A 179 -1.07 30.58 -15.50
CA LEU A 179 -2.21 30.89 -14.63
C LEU A 179 -2.01 30.48 -13.15
N GLY A 180 -0.79 30.05 -12.81
CA GLY A 180 -0.53 29.14 -11.69
C GLY A 180 -0.67 27.69 -12.17
N GLY A 181 -0.54 26.70 -11.31
CA GLY A 181 -0.63 25.28 -11.70
C GLY A 181 0.59 24.50 -11.26
N TYR A 182 0.79 23.31 -11.83
CA TYR A 182 1.73 22.33 -11.31
C TYR A 182 2.60 21.71 -12.41
N ASP A 183 3.84 21.37 -12.04
CA ASP A 183 4.61 20.38 -12.79
C ASP A 183 3.91 19.03 -12.75
N ILE A 184 3.95 18.31 -13.86
CA ILE A 184 3.65 16.88 -13.93
C ILE A 184 4.94 16.13 -13.65
N LYS A 185 4.94 15.32 -12.59
CA LYS A 185 6.14 14.65 -12.09
C LYS A 185 5.93 13.16 -11.88
N VAL A 186 7.03 12.41 -11.95
CA VAL A 186 7.09 10.98 -11.70
C VAL A 186 8.08 10.67 -10.58
N LEU A 187 7.62 9.92 -9.57
CA LEU A 187 8.48 9.35 -8.55
C LEU A 187 9.02 8.02 -9.08
N LYS A 188 10.29 8.01 -9.46
CA LYS A 188 11.01 6.80 -9.85
C LYS A 188 11.65 6.17 -8.62
N LEU A 189 11.33 4.92 -8.34
CA LEU A 189 11.85 4.11 -7.25
C LEU A 189 12.63 2.92 -7.80
N THR A 190 13.91 2.83 -7.49
CA THR A 190 14.79 1.72 -7.84
C THR A 190 16.10 1.86 -7.08
N ASN A 191 16.77 0.75 -6.73
CA ASN A 191 18.13 0.81 -6.24
C ASN A 191 19.09 1.23 -7.37
N LYS A 192 19.64 2.44 -7.27
CA LYS A 192 20.57 3.00 -8.28
C LYS A 192 21.94 2.34 -8.25
N ALA A 193 22.28 1.58 -7.20
CA ALA A 193 23.54 0.84 -7.11
C ALA A 193 23.53 -0.42 -7.98
N THR A 194 22.36 -1.00 -8.26
CA THR A 194 22.22 -2.12 -9.19
C THR A 194 21.96 -1.58 -10.60
N GLY A 195 22.92 -1.80 -11.51
CA GLY A 195 22.85 -1.34 -12.89
C GLY A 195 22.02 -2.25 -13.82
N GLY A 196 22.06 -1.96 -15.12
CA GLY A 196 21.40 -2.73 -16.17
C GLY A 196 20.04 -2.18 -16.59
N ASP A 197 19.50 -2.70 -17.69
CA ASP A 197 18.11 -2.39 -18.10
C ASP A 197 17.15 -3.22 -17.25
N LYS A 198 16.41 -2.52 -16.38
CA LYS A 198 15.46 -3.12 -15.45
C LYS A 198 14.04 -3.07 -16.02
N PRO A 199 13.23 -4.14 -15.81
CA PRO A 199 11.79 -4.10 -16.00
C PRO A 199 11.13 -2.92 -15.28
N LYS A 200 10.14 -2.29 -15.91
CA LYS A 200 9.56 -1.03 -15.43
C LYS A 200 8.07 -1.20 -15.20
N LEU A 201 7.61 -0.86 -14.00
CA LEU A 201 6.20 -0.71 -13.67
C LEU A 201 5.89 0.78 -13.69
N PHE A 202 4.97 1.23 -14.53
CA PHE A 202 4.44 2.59 -14.47
C PHE A 202 3.02 2.53 -13.92
N ALA A 203 2.73 3.35 -12.92
CA ALA A 203 1.37 3.55 -12.44
C ALA A 203 1.07 5.04 -12.37
N ASN A 204 0.02 5.46 -13.06
CA ASN A 204 -0.51 6.81 -12.95
C ASN A 204 -1.82 6.79 -12.14
N SER A 205 -2.11 7.91 -11.50
CA SER A 205 -3.33 8.10 -10.73
C SER A 205 -3.87 9.51 -10.90
N ALA A 206 -5.10 9.71 -10.43
CA ALA A 206 -5.75 11.01 -10.41
C ALA A 206 -5.83 11.69 -11.80
N ILE A 207 -5.98 10.91 -12.87
CA ILE A 207 -6.26 11.46 -14.20
C ILE A 207 -7.66 12.09 -14.26
N HIS A 208 -8.62 11.49 -13.55
CA HIS A 208 -9.86 12.16 -13.18
C HIS A 208 -9.75 12.76 -11.77
N ALA A 209 -10.02 14.05 -11.72
CA ALA A 209 -9.76 14.90 -10.56
C ALA A 209 -10.59 14.60 -9.31
N ARG A 210 -11.73 13.92 -9.40
CA ARG A 210 -12.62 13.62 -8.27
C ARG A 210 -12.33 12.27 -7.60
N GLU A 211 -11.46 11.46 -8.16
CA GLU A 211 -11.24 10.07 -7.76
C GLU A 211 -10.22 9.98 -6.61
N TYR A 212 -10.65 10.26 -5.38
CA TYR A 212 -9.73 10.57 -4.25
C TYR A 212 -8.82 9.42 -3.85
N THR A 213 -9.27 8.19 -4.00
CA THR A 213 -8.58 6.99 -3.50
C THR A 213 -7.31 6.62 -4.27
N THR A 214 -7.12 7.20 -5.46
CA THR A 214 -6.14 6.74 -6.46
C THR A 214 -4.70 7.15 -6.09
N ALA A 215 -4.43 8.45 -5.92
CA ALA A 215 -3.11 8.96 -5.58
C ALA A 215 -2.60 8.48 -4.20
N PRO A 216 -3.42 8.44 -3.14
CA PRO A 216 -3.01 7.92 -1.84
C PRO A 216 -2.63 6.43 -1.87
N LEU A 217 -3.27 5.61 -2.72
CA LEU A 217 -2.89 4.20 -2.88
C LEU A 217 -1.51 4.06 -3.51
N ASN A 218 -1.23 4.80 -4.59
CA ASN A 218 0.10 4.82 -5.21
C ASN A 218 1.17 5.37 -4.25
N LEU A 219 0.86 6.39 -3.46
CA LEU A 219 1.78 6.90 -2.44
C LEU A 219 2.01 5.89 -1.31
N ALA A 220 0.99 5.14 -0.89
CA ALA A 220 1.15 4.04 0.07
C ALA A 220 2.04 2.91 -0.47
N PHE A 221 1.96 2.63 -1.78
CA PHE A 221 2.84 1.69 -2.44
C PHE A 221 4.30 2.18 -2.48
N ALA A 222 4.52 3.46 -2.75
CA ALA A 222 5.84 4.09 -2.65
C ALA A 222 6.44 3.93 -1.24
N ARG A 223 5.65 4.24 -0.20
CA ARG A 223 6.05 4.07 1.21
C ARG A 223 6.41 2.63 1.52
N TRP A 224 5.60 1.66 1.09
CA TRP A 224 5.87 0.23 1.31
C TRP A 224 7.21 -0.21 0.73
N LEU A 225 7.56 0.25 -0.48
CA LEU A 225 8.83 -0.05 -1.13
C LEU A 225 10.02 0.57 -0.38
N ILE A 226 9.96 1.89 -0.12
CA ILE A 226 11.06 2.63 0.51
C ILE A 226 11.28 2.21 1.97
N ASP A 227 10.21 2.16 2.78
CA ASP A 227 10.32 1.78 4.19
C ASP A 227 10.71 0.30 4.37
N GLY A 228 10.33 -0.52 3.38
CA GLY A 228 10.57 -1.95 3.31
C GLY A 228 11.97 -2.33 2.80
N TYR A 229 12.68 -1.46 2.07
CA TYR A 229 14.00 -1.78 1.55
C TYR A 229 14.99 -2.14 2.69
N GLY A 230 15.64 -3.31 2.58
CA GLY A 230 16.52 -3.87 3.61
C GLY A 230 15.83 -4.51 4.83
N LYS A 231 14.48 -4.45 4.91
CA LYS A 231 13.67 -5.00 6.01
C LYS A 231 12.66 -6.04 5.54
N ASN A 232 12.05 -5.81 4.38
CA ASN A 232 11.16 -6.73 3.69
C ASN A 232 11.89 -7.23 2.44
N ALA A 233 12.05 -8.55 2.34
CA ALA A 233 12.83 -9.16 1.27
C ALA A 233 12.20 -8.90 -0.11
N ASP A 234 10.87 -8.91 -0.21
CA ASP A 234 10.17 -8.59 -1.47
C ASP A 234 10.37 -7.15 -1.92
N ALA A 235 10.18 -6.17 -1.03
CA ALA A 235 10.44 -4.77 -1.34
C ALA A 235 11.90 -4.55 -1.78
N THR A 236 12.83 -5.27 -1.13
CA THR A 236 14.27 -5.17 -1.41
C THR A 236 14.58 -5.66 -2.81
N TRP A 237 14.24 -6.91 -3.13
CA TRP A 237 14.58 -7.45 -4.45
C TRP A 237 13.81 -6.75 -5.58
N ILE A 238 12.58 -6.28 -5.33
CA ILE A 238 11.83 -5.49 -6.32
C ILE A 238 12.64 -4.23 -6.67
N LEU A 239 13.13 -3.46 -5.70
CA LEU A 239 13.93 -2.26 -5.99
C LEU A 239 15.30 -2.59 -6.58
N ASP A 240 15.90 -3.73 -6.21
CA ASP A 240 17.17 -4.18 -6.78
C ASP A 240 17.07 -4.54 -8.25
N HIS A 241 15.97 -5.17 -8.68
CA HIS A 241 15.86 -5.72 -10.04
C HIS A 241 14.88 -4.99 -10.96
N HIS A 242 13.97 -4.17 -10.44
CA HIS A 242 12.93 -3.46 -11.20
C HIS A 242 12.97 -1.94 -10.95
N GLU A 243 12.29 -1.19 -11.81
CA GLU A 243 11.97 0.23 -11.60
C GLU A 243 10.46 0.38 -11.41
N VAL A 244 10.07 1.16 -10.40
CA VAL A 244 8.67 1.54 -10.16
C VAL A 244 8.53 3.04 -10.37
N HIS A 245 7.68 3.43 -11.31
CA HIS A 245 7.48 4.80 -11.76
C HIS A 245 6.06 5.24 -11.42
N LEU A 246 5.90 6.22 -10.54
CA LEU A 246 4.60 6.63 -10.03
C LEU A 246 4.29 8.07 -10.43
N MET A 247 3.33 8.27 -11.32
CA MET A 247 2.74 9.58 -11.61
C MET A 247 1.57 9.80 -10.66
N LEU A 248 1.86 10.36 -9.48
CA LEU A 248 0.90 10.46 -8.39
C LEU A 248 -0.32 11.33 -8.74
N HIS A 249 -0.10 12.45 -9.44
CA HIS A 249 -1.17 13.29 -9.97
C HIS A 249 -0.99 13.53 -11.47
N THR A 250 -1.82 12.88 -12.29
CA THR A 250 -1.87 13.13 -13.74
C THR A 250 -2.63 14.43 -14.05
N ASN A 251 -3.60 14.81 -13.21
CA ASN A 251 -4.42 16.02 -13.35
C ASN A 251 -4.40 16.88 -12.07
N PRO A 252 -3.25 17.49 -11.72
CA PRO A 252 -3.12 18.24 -10.47
C PRO A 252 -4.00 19.51 -10.44
N ASP A 253 -4.18 20.20 -11.57
CA ASP A 253 -5.05 21.38 -11.65
C ASP A 253 -6.51 21.02 -11.37
N GLY A 254 -7.00 19.95 -12.01
CA GLY A 254 -8.35 19.44 -11.77
C GLY A 254 -8.49 18.93 -10.35
N ARG A 255 -7.50 18.19 -9.83
CA ARG A 255 -7.51 17.71 -8.44
C ARG A 255 -7.68 18.87 -7.48
N LYS A 256 -7.03 20.01 -7.73
CA LYS A 256 -7.17 21.20 -6.89
C LYS A 256 -8.59 21.75 -6.85
N LYS A 257 -9.33 21.65 -7.97
CA LYS A 257 -10.78 21.96 -8.00
C LYS A 257 -11.56 20.96 -7.16
N ALA A 258 -11.28 19.67 -7.29
CA ALA A 258 -11.98 18.64 -6.54
C ALA A 258 -11.77 18.75 -5.02
N GLU A 259 -10.55 19.04 -4.55
CA GLU A 259 -10.20 19.27 -3.13
C GLU A 259 -11.09 20.31 -2.44
N SER A 260 -11.72 21.20 -3.22
CA SER A 260 -12.67 22.20 -2.74
C SER A 260 -14.11 21.70 -2.59
N GLY A 261 -14.35 20.40 -2.80
CA GLY A 261 -15.65 19.71 -2.70
C GLY A 261 -16.41 19.57 -4.01
N LEU A 262 -15.93 20.16 -5.11
CA LEU A 262 -16.54 20.08 -6.43
C LEU A 262 -16.38 18.67 -7.01
N SER A 263 -17.41 18.12 -7.66
CA SER A 263 -17.30 16.82 -8.35
C SER A 263 -16.56 16.93 -9.70
N TRP A 264 -15.40 17.58 -9.68
CA TRP A 264 -14.61 17.94 -10.85
C TRP A 264 -13.90 16.71 -11.44
N ARG A 265 -14.10 16.44 -12.74
CA ARG A 265 -13.50 15.29 -13.43
C ARG A 265 -12.32 15.65 -14.33
N LYS A 266 -12.54 16.59 -15.25
CA LYS A 266 -11.67 16.94 -16.39
C LYS A 266 -10.42 17.72 -15.95
N ASN A 267 -9.51 18.05 -16.87
CA ASN A 267 -8.53 19.11 -16.59
C ASN A 267 -9.23 20.47 -16.45
N THR A 268 -8.49 21.56 -16.27
CA THR A 268 -9.09 22.90 -16.05
C THR A 268 -9.02 23.81 -17.28
N ASN A 269 -8.78 23.24 -18.47
CA ASN A 269 -8.64 24.00 -19.70
C ASN A 269 -9.83 24.93 -19.94
N GLN A 270 -9.56 26.24 -19.86
CA GLN A 270 -10.57 27.29 -19.87
C GLN A 270 -11.11 27.61 -21.27
N ASN A 271 -10.52 27.00 -22.30
CA ASN A 271 -10.94 27.17 -23.69
C ASN A 271 -12.19 26.35 -24.03
N TYR A 272 -12.55 25.36 -23.21
CA TYR A 272 -13.67 24.45 -23.47
C TYR A 272 -14.79 24.65 -22.46
N CYS A 273 -16.03 24.76 -22.91
CA CYS A 273 -17.21 25.00 -22.05
C CYS A 273 -17.14 26.28 -21.18
N GLY A 274 -16.31 27.24 -21.56
CA GLY A 274 -16.21 28.55 -20.89
C GLY A 274 -15.52 28.54 -19.52
N ALA A 275 -14.84 29.64 -19.22
CA ALA A 275 -14.00 29.77 -18.03
C ALA A 275 -14.76 29.70 -16.69
N THR A 276 -16.08 29.76 -16.67
CA THR A 276 -16.88 29.75 -15.43
C THR A 276 -17.76 28.52 -15.28
N SER A 277 -17.50 27.44 -16.01
CA SER A 277 -18.28 26.19 -15.94
C SER A 277 -17.59 25.12 -15.08
N ASN A 278 -18.39 24.38 -14.29
CA ASN A 278 -17.97 23.15 -13.61
C ASN A 278 -17.61 22.00 -14.57
N THR A 279 -17.98 22.12 -15.84
CA THR A 279 -17.69 21.12 -16.87
C THR A 279 -16.69 21.61 -17.91
N ARG A 280 -15.91 22.66 -17.61
CA ARG A 280 -14.80 23.07 -18.50
C ARG A 280 -13.67 22.03 -18.53
N GLY A 281 -12.80 22.14 -19.53
CA GLY A 281 -11.68 21.21 -19.73
C GLY A 281 -12.00 20.04 -20.66
N ALA A 282 -11.00 19.20 -20.90
CA ALA A 282 -11.12 17.94 -21.63
C ALA A 282 -10.97 16.74 -20.68
N ASP A 283 -11.65 15.64 -21.01
CA ASP A 283 -11.46 14.36 -20.35
C ASP A 283 -10.10 13.80 -20.81
N LEU A 284 -9.14 13.82 -19.90
CA LEU A 284 -7.77 13.38 -20.16
C LEU A 284 -7.75 11.90 -20.59
N ASN A 285 -8.60 11.04 -20.02
CA ASN A 285 -8.67 9.63 -20.42
C ASN A 285 -9.59 9.39 -21.64
N ARG A 286 -9.82 10.43 -22.47
CA ARG A 286 -10.35 10.36 -23.83
C ARG A 286 -9.47 11.07 -24.86
N ASN A 287 -8.35 11.64 -24.41
CA ASN A 287 -7.52 12.52 -25.21
C ASN A 287 -6.24 11.85 -25.72
N PHE A 288 -5.94 10.60 -25.35
CA PHE A 288 -4.75 9.89 -25.84
C PHE A 288 -4.79 9.70 -27.36
N THR A 289 -3.61 9.71 -27.97
CA THR A 289 -3.41 9.68 -29.41
C THR A 289 -3.84 8.37 -30.06
N PHE A 290 -3.58 7.25 -29.39
CA PHE A 290 -3.96 5.94 -29.89
C PHE A 290 -5.48 5.73 -29.79
N GLY A 291 -6.10 5.44 -30.94
CA GLY A 291 -7.52 5.15 -31.01
C GLY A 291 -8.43 6.36 -30.75
N TRP A 292 -7.93 7.59 -30.71
CA TRP A 292 -8.75 8.78 -30.48
C TRP A 292 -9.97 8.86 -31.43
N ASN A 293 -11.18 8.98 -30.85
CA ASN A 293 -12.44 8.98 -31.58
C ASN A 293 -12.64 7.74 -32.50
N SER A 294 -12.03 6.59 -32.20
CA SER A 294 -12.17 5.36 -33.01
C SER A 294 -13.60 4.81 -33.01
N THR A 295 -14.41 5.18 -32.01
CA THR A 295 -15.80 4.77 -31.88
C THR A 295 -16.80 5.70 -32.59
N ASN A 296 -16.33 6.70 -33.35
CA ASN A 296 -17.17 7.69 -34.02
C ASN A 296 -18.16 8.41 -33.08
N GLY A 297 -17.69 8.75 -31.88
CA GLY A 297 -18.48 9.52 -30.91
C GLY A 297 -19.34 8.71 -29.96
N GLU A 298 -19.24 7.38 -29.98
CA GLU A 298 -19.95 6.54 -29.00
C GLU A 298 -19.21 6.45 -27.66
N GLY A 299 -17.88 6.45 -27.65
CA GLY A 299 -17.05 6.27 -26.46
C GLY A 299 -16.48 7.54 -25.82
N SER A 300 -16.60 8.66 -26.52
CA SER A 300 -16.36 10.00 -25.97
C SER A 300 -17.19 11.03 -26.70
N SER A 301 -17.28 12.25 -26.15
CA SER A 301 -18.09 13.33 -26.72
C SER A 301 -17.25 14.35 -27.49
N GLY A 302 -17.85 14.93 -28.53
CA GLY A 302 -17.31 16.09 -29.25
C GLY A 302 -17.86 17.43 -28.71
N ASP A 303 -18.81 17.40 -27.78
CA ASP A 303 -19.34 18.57 -27.11
C ASP A 303 -18.42 18.97 -25.94
N GLU A 304 -17.87 20.18 -26.01
CA GLU A 304 -16.95 20.74 -25.02
C GLU A 304 -17.49 20.71 -23.58
N CYS A 305 -18.81 20.81 -23.43
CA CYS A 305 -19.46 20.84 -22.11
C CYS A 305 -19.78 19.46 -21.54
N ASN A 306 -19.60 18.39 -22.32
CA ASN A 306 -19.81 17.03 -21.84
C ASN A 306 -18.62 16.56 -20.96
N LEU A 307 -18.92 15.70 -19.97
CA LEU A 307 -17.92 15.18 -19.03
C LEU A 307 -16.88 14.26 -19.68
N THR A 308 -17.19 13.71 -20.84
CA THR A 308 -16.30 12.86 -21.67
C THR A 308 -15.79 13.59 -22.92
N TYR A 309 -15.76 14.93 -22.90
CA TYR A 309 -15.22 15.71 -24.02
C TYR A 309 -13.78 15.31 -24.34
N ARG A 310 -13.55 14.77 -25.53
CA ARG A 310 -12.27 14.16 -25.94
C ARG A 310 -11.15 15.14 -26.31
N GLY A 311 -11.42 16.44 -26.20
CA GLY A 311 -10.55 17.49 -26.75
C GLY A 311 -10.79 17.73 -28.25
N PRO A 312 -10.25 18.82 -28.81
CA PRO A 312 -10.42 19.19 -30.22
C PRO A 312 -9.61 18.30 -31.17
N SER A 313 -8.56 17.64 -30.67
CA SER A 313 -7.72 16.71 -31.42
C SER A 313 -7.06 15.72 -30.47
N ALA A 314 -6.57 14.61 -31.02
CA ALA A 314 -5.79 13.63 -30.28
C ALA A 314 -4.53 14.28 -29.66
N GLY A 315 -4.23 13.98 -28.40
CA GLY A 315 -3.08 14.50 -27.65
C GLY A 315 -3.07 16.02 -27.48
N SER A 316 -4.24 16.67 -27.48
CA SER A 316 -4.32 18.14 -27.38
C SER A 316 -3.90 18.68 -26.03
N GLU A 317 -4.11 17.92 -24.95
CA GLU A 317 -3.87 18.40 -23.59
C GLU A 317 -2.41 18.17 -23.16
N PRO A 318 -1.76 19.16 -22.51
CA PRO A 318 -0.36 19.07 -22.13
C PRO A 318 -0.09 17.95 -21.12
N GLU A 319 -1.06 17.64 -20.24
CA GLU A 319 -0.97 16.51 -19.33
C GLU A 319 -0.85 15.17 -20.09
N ILE A 320 -1.60 15.03 -21.21
CA ILE A 320 -1.54 13.84 -22.05
C ILE A 320 -0.24 13.77 -22.85
N GLN A 321 0.25 14.90 -23.34
CA GLN A 321 1.56 14.94 -23.99
C GLN A 321 2.68 14.51 -23.03
N ALA A 322 2.63 14.95 -21.76
CA ALA A 322 3.61 14.57 -20.75
C ALA A 322 3.63 13.05 -20.48
N ILE A 323 2.47 12.44 -20.21
CA ILE A 323 2.38 11.00 -19.95
C ILE A 323 2.78 10.16 -21.16
N GLU A 324 2.34 10.52 -22.37
CA GLU A 324 2.69 9.75 -23.57
C GLU A 324 4.19 9.83 -23.89
N ASN A 325 4.78 11.02 -23.79
CA ASN A 325 6.22 11.20 -23.98
C ASN A 325 7.01 10.39 -22.94
N TYR A 326 6.54 10.38 -21.69
CA TYR A 326 7.17 9.60 -20.64
C TYR A 326 7.10 8.09 -20.89
N VAL A 327 5.90 7.56 -21.19
CA VAL A 327 5.66 6.15 -21.50
C VAL A 327 6.52 5.68 -22.68
N ARG A 328 6.58 6.46 -23.77
CA ARG A 328 7.44 6.18 -24.94
C ARG A 328 8.94 6.29 -24.62
N SER A 329 9.32 7.05 -23.58
CA SER A 329 10.73 7.17 -23.16
C SER A 329 11.23 5.99 -22.35
N ILE A 330 10.34 5.29 -21.64
CA ILE A 330 10.72 4.20 -20.73
C ILE A 330 10.55 2.80 -21.35
N TRP A 331 9.72 2.67 -22.39
CA TRP A 331 9.54 1.40 -23.10
C TRP A 331 9.74 1.51 -24.61
N PRO A 332 10.42 0.54 -25.23
CA PRO A 332 10.43 0.42 -26.68
C PRO A 332 9.08 -0.08 -27.20
N ASP A 333 8.75 0.27 -28.44
CA ASP A 333 7.68 -0.41 -29.16
C ASP A 333 8.10 -1.88 -29.42
N ARG A 334 7.33 -2.80 -28.83
CA ARG A 334 7.53 -4.25 -28.95
C ARG A 334 6.41 -4.90 -29.77
N ARG A 335 5.42 -4.14 -30.23
CA ARG A 335 4.33 -4.64 -31.04
C ARG A 335 4.64 -4.45 -32.52
N GLY A 336 3.90 -5.17 -33.38
CA GLY A 336 3.91 -4.88 -34.80
C GLY A 336 3.03 -3.67 -35.15
N PRO A 337 3.22 -3.10 -36.36
CA PRO A 337 2.53 -1.88 -36.79
C PRO A 337 1.02 -2.06 -36.96
N ASN A 338 0.51 -3.30 -37.03
CA ASN A 338 -0.91 -3.57 -37.18
C ASN A 338 -1.58 -3.75 -35.82
N ARG A 339 -2.86 -3.38 -35.74
CA ARG A 339 -3.68 -3.57 -34.54
C ARG A 339 -3.78 -5.02 -34.07
N GLY A 340 -3.71 -5.95 -35.00
CA GLY A 340 -3.78 -7.39 -34.75
C GLY A 340 -2.44 -8.05 -34.37
N ASP A 341 -1.34 -7.30 -34.36
CA ASP A 341 -0.03 -7.86 -34.03
C ASP A 341 0.07 -8.04 -32.50
N ALA A 342 0.47 -9.24 -32.07
CA ALA A 342 0.74 -9.50 -30.66
C ALA A 342 2.13 -9.01 -30.27
N ALA A 343 2.26 -8.49 -29.05
CA ALA A 343 3.57 -8.29 -28.46
C ALA A 343 4.21 -9.65 -28.16
N PRO A 344 5.54 -9.81 -28.30
CA PRO A 344 6.26 -10.99 -27.83
C PRO A 344 5.93 -11.33 -26.38
N ALA A 345 5.86 -12.62 -26.04
CA ALA A 345 5.48 -13.06 -24.68
C ALA A 345 6.52 -12.64 -23.60
N ASP A 346 7.76 -12.36 -24.00
CA ASP A 346 8.82 -11.81 -23.16
C ASP A 346 8.80 -10.26 -23.08
N THR A 347 7.78 -9.60 -23.62
CA THR A 347 7.64 -8.14 -23.51
C THR A 347 7.52 -7.76 -22.04
N SER A 348 8.51 -6.99 -21.57
CA SER A 348 8.61 -6.52 -20.19
C SER A 348 7.90 -5.18 -20.03
N GLY A 349 7.25 -5.00 -18.88
CA GLY A 349 6.60 -3.75 -18.50
C GLY A 349 5.11 -3.91 -18.21
N ILE A 350 4.63 -3.13 -17.24
CA ILE A 350 3.22 -3.02 -16.90
C ILE A 350 2.89 -1.54 -16.77
N HIS A 351 1.78 -1.11 -17.36
CA HIS A 351 1.15 0.19 -17.10
C HIS A 351 -0.17 -0.02 -16.33
N LEU A 352 -0.30 0.62 -15.17
CA LEU A 352 -1.53 0.66 -14.38
C LEU A 352 -2.11 2.08 -14.35
N ASP A 353 -3.32 2.26 -14.88
CA ASP A 353 -4.10 3.49 -14.73
C ASP A 353 -5.11 3.32 -13.58
N ILE A 354 -4.85 3.98 -12.46
CA ILE A 354 -5.62 3.79 -11.23
C ILE A 354 -6.73 4.84 -11.15
N HIS A 355 -7.96 4.36 -11.24
CA HIS A 355 -9.21 5.11 -11.22
C HIS A 355 -10.06 4.82 -9.98
N SER A 356 -11.11 5.61 -9.78
CA SER A 356 -12.26 5.21 -8.96
C SER A 356 -13.57 5.68 -9.58
N TYR A 357 -14.64 4.91 -9.55
CA TYR A 357 -14.87 3.68 -8.80
C TYR A 357 -15.66 2.69 -9.64
N SER A 358 -15.79 1.46 -9.10
CA SER A 358 -16.79 0.43 -9.46
C SER A 358 -16.36 -0.97 -9.01
N ARG A 359 -15.17 -1.11 -8.42
CA ARG A 359 -14.53 -2.39 -8.06
C ARG A 359 -14.25 -3.25 -9.27
N LEU A 360 -13.46 -2.72 -10.22
CA LEU A 360 -13.12 -3.37 -11.49
C LEU A 360 -11.61 -3.48 -11.71
N VAL A 361 -11.21 -4.50 -12.46
CA VAL A 361 -9.88 -4.65 -13.05
C VAL A 361 -10.09 -4.86 -14.55
N LEU A 362 -9.59 -3.94 -15.36
CA LEU A 362 -9.88 -3.88 -16.80
C LEU A 362 -8.63 -4.05 -17.64
N TRP A 363 -8.77 -4.69 -18.80
CA TRP A 363 -7.71 -4.81 -19.80
C TRP A 363 -8.22 -4.49 -21.22
N PRO A 364 -7.32 -4.14 -22.16
CA PRO A 364 -7.69 -3.82 -23.53
C PRO A 364 -8.53 -4.91 -24.23
N TRP A 365 -9.43 -4.54 -25.14
CA TRP A 365 -9.69 -3.19 -25.65
C TRP A 365 -10.90 -2.51 -24.99
N GLY A 366 -10.91 -1.18 -25.03
CA GLY A 366 -12.05 -0.34 -24.65
C GLY A 366 -13.08 -0.10 -25.77
N ASP A 367 -12.66 -0.06 -27.03
CA ASP A 367 -13.50 0.35 -28.18
C ASP A 367 -14.14 -0.81 -28.94
N THR A 368 -13.73 -2.06 -28.69
CA THR A 368 -14.23 -3.23 -29.43
C THR A 368 -14.30 -4.48 -28.58
N THR A 369 -15.30 -5.32 -28.84
CA THR A 369 -15.48 -6.65 -28.23
C THR A 369 -14.53 -7.70 -28.78
N GLU A 370 -13.82 -7.40 -29.88
CA GLU A 370 -12.78 -8.30 -30.36
C GLU A 370 -11.64 -8.36 -29.31
N PRO A 371 -11.15 -9.56 -28.96
CA PRO A 371 -10.07 -9.69 -28.01
C PRO A 371 -8.78 -9.02 -28.49
N ALA A 372 -8.01 -8.48 -27.56
CA ALA A 372 -6.63 -8.08 -27.81
C ALA A 372 -5.76 -9.25 -28.32
N PRO A 373 -4.74 -9.02 -29.17
CA PRO A 373 -3.84 -10.08 -29.61
C PRO A 373 -3.18 -10.90 -28.48
N ASN A 374 -2.94 -10.28 -27.32
CA ASN A 374 -2.40 -10.93 -26.11
C ASN A 374 -3.50 -11.28 -25.07
N ALA A 375 -4.78 -11.35 -25.48
CA ALA A 375 -5.94 -11.38 -24.57
C ALA A 375 -5.89 -12.48 -23.50
N THR A 376 -5.45 -13.70 -23.83
CA THR A 376 -5.36 -14.79 -22.84
C THR A 376 -4.46 -14.41 -21.67
N ALA A 377 -3.23 -13.97 -21.97
CA ALA A 377 -2.28 -13.56 -20.94
C ALA A 377 -2.74 -12.31 -20.19
N LEU A 378 -3.39 -11.36 -20.89
CA LEU A 378 -3.98 -10.18 -20.27
C LEU A 378 -5.09 -10.55 -19.27
N GLN A 379 -5.97 -11.47 -19.64
CA GLN A 379 -7.04 -11.98 -18.78
C GLN A 379 -6.49 -12.72 -17.56
N THR A 380 -5.50 -13.60 -17.74
CA THR A 380 -4.87 -14.35 -16.66
C THR A 380 -4.28 -13.42 -15.60
N LEU A 381 -3.51 -12.40 -16.03
CA LEU A 381 -2.96 -11.41 -15.10
C LEU A 381 -4.05 -10.49 -14.50
N GLY A 382 -5.08 -10.10 -15.28
CA GLY A 382 -6.23 -9.34 -14.76
C GLY A 382 -6.98 -10.09 -13.65
N ARG A 383 -7.13 -11.40 -13.78
CA ARG A 383 -7.74 -12.27 -12.75
C ARG A 383 -6.84 -12.51 -11.54
N LYS A 384 -5.51 -12.52 -11.70
CA LYS A 384 -4.56 -12.49 -10.58
C LYS A 384 -4.69 -11.20 -9.78
N PHE A 385 -4.72 -10.05 -10.44
CA PHE A 385 -4.95 -8.76 -9.76
C PHE A 385 -6.28 -8.75 -9.02
N ALA A 386 -7.35 -9.18 -9.68
CA ALA A 386 -8.68 -9.24 -9.10
C ALA A 386 -8.84 -10.26 -7.96
N PHE A 387 -7.90 -11.20 -7.80
CA PHE A 387 -7.91 -12.14 -6.67
C PHE A 387 -7.66 -11.40 -5.35
N PHE A 388 -6.74 -10.43 -5.34
CA PHE A 388 -6.35 -9.72 -4.13
C PHE A 388 -7.46 -8.83 -3.57
N ASN A 389 -8.13 -8.09 -4.44
CA ASN A 389 -9.15 -7.11 -4.05
C ASN A 389 -10.60 -7.61 -4.22
N GLY A 390 -10.80 -8.80 -4.80
CA GLY A 390 -12.13 -9.36 -5.08
C GLY A 390 -12.92 -8.59 -6.14
N TYR A 391 -12.26 -7.72 -6.92
CA TYR A 391 -12.92 -6.88 -7.93
C TYR A 391 -13.35 -7.71 -9.15
N SER A 392 -14.20 -7.15 -10.01
CA SER A 392 -14.63 -7.86 -11.22
C SER A 392 -13.60 -7.66 -12.34
N PRO A 393 -12.98 -8.74 -12.86
CA PRO A 393 -11.99 -8.65 -13.92
C PRO A 393 -12.65 -8.73 -15.31
N GLU A 394 -12.53 -7.75 -16.19
CA GLU A 394 -13.13 -7.84 -17.54
C GLU A 394 -12.35 -7.07 -18.62
N GLN A 395 -12.64 -7.36 -19.90
CA GLN A 395 -12.16 -6.52 -20.99
C GLN A 395 -12.87 -5.15 -20.90
N SER A 396 -12.14 -4.05 -21.11
CA SER A 396 -12.62 -2.67 -20.89
C SER A 396 -13.93 -2.34 -21.62
N VAL A 397 -14.12 -2.81 -22.85
CA VAL A 397 -15.37 -2.64 -23.62
C VAL A 397 -16.60 -3.28 -22.94
N GLY A 398 -16.38 -4.24 -22.04
CA GLY A 398 -17.42 -4.84 -21.20
C GLY A 398 -18.10 -3.80 -20.31
N LEU A 399 -17.42 -2.68 -20.06
CA LEU A 399 -18.05 -1.43 -19.70
C LEU A 399 -18.86 -0.91 -20.91
N TYR A 400 -18.34 0.09 -21.59
CA TYR A 400 -18.94 0.72 -22.75
C TYR A 400 -17.80 0.96 -23.74
N PRO A 401 -18.10 1.18 -25.04
CA PRO A 401 -17.08 1.62 -25.97
C PRO A 401 -16.35 2.83 -25.37
N THR A 402 -15.03 2.77 -25.26
CA THR A 402 -14.18 3.89 -24.88
C THR A 402 -13.08 4.05 -25.92
N ASP A 403 -12.64 5.28 -26.15
CA ASP A 403 -11.56 5.58 -27.07
C ASP A 403 -10.64 6.67 -26.53
N GLY A 404 -9.43 6.77 -27.08
CA GLY A 404 -8.41 7.72 -26.62
C GLY A 404 -8.03 7.55 -25.16
N THR A 405 -7.91 6.30 -24.68
CA THR A 405 -7.57 5.95 -23.29
C THR A 405 -6.07 5.63 -23.12
N SER A 406 -5.59 5.68 -21.88
CA SER A 406 -4.18 5.46 -21.50
C SER A 406 -3.61 4.09 -21.91
N ASP A 407 -4.43 3.04 -21.80
CA ASP A 407 -4.09 1.68 -22.20
C ASP A 407 -3.88 1.55 -23.73
N GLY A 408 -4.47 2.44 -24.52
CA GLY A 408 -4.29 2.53 -25.96
C GLY A 408 -2.84 2.78 -26.36
N VAL A 409 -2.17 3.77 -25.77
CA VAL A 409 -0.75 4.04 -26.09
C VAL A 409 0.15 2.94 -25.52
N SER A 410 -0.13 2.46 -24.30
CA SER A 410 0.79 1.50 -23.68
C SER A 410 0.69 0.10 -24.29
N TYR A 411 -0.51 -0.45 -24.41
CA TYR A 411 -0.71 -1.74 -25.05
C TYR A 411 -0.85 -1.61 -26.56
N GLY A 412 -1.69 -0.68 -27.02
CA GLY A 412 -2.04 -0.60 -28.44
C GLY A 412 -0.97 -0.02 -29.34
N GLU A 413 -0.09 0.85 -28.84
CA GLU A 413 1.11 1.27 -29.55
C GLU A 413 2.29 0.37 -29.18
N LEU A 414 2.67 0.32 -27.89
CA LEU A 414 3.96 -0.28 -27.49
C LEU A 414 3.92 -1.78 -27.18
N GLY A 415 2.72 -2.38 -27.02
CA GLY A 415 2.58 -3.79 -26.65
C GLY A 415 2.85 -4.09 -25.17
N VAL A 416 2.94 -3.08 -24.31
CA VAL A 416 3.13 -3.21 -22.86
C VAL A 416 1.82 -3.64 -22.20
N ALA A 417 1.87 -4.56 -21.23
CA ALA A 417 0.66 -5.00 -20.54
C ALA A 417 0.02 -3.83 -19.77
N ALA A 418 -1.20 -3.43 -20.16
CA ALA A 418 -1.87 -2.26 -19.61
C ALA A 418 -3.19 -2.63 -18.93
N TYR A 419 -3.46 -2.04 -17.77
CA TYR A 419 -4.66 -2.28 -16.98
C TYR A 419 -5.23 -1.01 -16.39
N THR A 420 -6.55 -0.99 -16.22
CA THR A 420 -7.26 0.03 -15.45
C THR A 420 -7.86 -0.58 -14.19
N PHE A 421 -7.62 0.04 -13.03
CA PHE A 421 -8.24 -0.38 -11.77
C PHE A 421 -9.30 0.64 -11.37
N GLU A 422 -10.51 0.20 -11.04
CA GLU A 422 -11.60 1.08 -10.57
C GLU A 422 -11.84 0.83 -9.08
N LEU A 423 -11.27 1.67 -8.22
CA LEU A 423 -11.23 1.46 -6.78
C LEU A 423 -12.55 1.79 -6.09
N GLY A 424 -12.90 1.06 -5.04
CA GLY A 424 -13.97 1.46 -4.12
C GLY A 424 -15.34 1.59 -4.78
N THR A 425 -16.19 2.45 -4.21
CA THR A 425 -17.60 2.61 -4.59
C THR A 425 -18.07 4.05 -4.74
N GLN A 426 -17.20 5.03 -4.49
CA GLN A 426 -17.52 6.45 -4.52
C GLN A 426 -16.29 7.26 -4.96
N PHE A 427 -16.51 8.39 -5.63
CA PHE A 427 -15.41 9.31 -5.98
C PHE A 427 -14.74 9.88 -4.71
N PHE A 428 -15.56 10.36 -3.77
CA PHE A 428 -15.10 10.87 -2.46
C PHE A 428 -15.31 9.83 -1.37
N GLN A 429 -14.59 8.71 -1.46
CA GLN A 429 -14.72 7.62 -0.50
C GLN A 429 -14.32 8.05 0.92
N SER A 430 -15.07 7.62 1.93
CA SER A 430 -14.73 7.88 3.33
C SER A 430 -13.35 7.34 3.72
N CYS A 431 -12.67 8.06 4.62
CA CYS A 431 -11.38 7.61 5.16
C CYS A 431 -11.45 6.26 5.85
N SER A 432 -12.54 5.96 6.56
CA SER A 432 -12.69 4.65 7.20
C SER A 432 -12.75 3.52 6.17
N THR A 433 -13.43 3.73 5.04
CA THR A 433 -13.50 2.72 3.98
C THR A 433 -12.13 2.55 3.34
N TYR A 434 -11.45 3.65 3.02
CA TYR A 434 -10.12 3.59 2.42
C TYR A 434 -9.12 2.83 3.29
N GLU A 435 -9.01 3.21 4.57
CA GLU A 435 -8.05 2.63 5.51
C GLU A 435 -8.33 1.15 5.81
N LYS A 436 -9.60 0.75 5.90
CA LYS A 436 -9.98 -0.61 6.32
C LYS A 436 -10.21 -1.59 5.18
N THR A 437 -10.45 -1.10 3.96
CA THR A 437 -10.81 -1.98 2.82
C THR A 437 -9.97 -1.65 1.60
N ILE A 438 -10.13 -0.46 1.00
CA ILE A 438 -9.51 -0.16 -0.31
C ILE A 438 -7.98 -0.29 -0.26
N LYS A 439 -7.31 0.33 0.69
CA LYS A 439 -5.84 0.26 0.80
C LYS A 439 -5.34 -1.16 1.07
N PRO A 440 -5.78 -1.87 2.14
CA PRO A 440 -5.29 -3.22 2.42
C PRO A 440 -5.66 -4.25 1.34
N ASP A 441 -6.77 -4.07 0.61
CA ASP A 441 -7.21 -5.01 -0.42
C ASP A 441 -6.50 -4.79 -1.76
N ASN A 442 -6.10 -3.54 -2.10
CA ASN A 442 -5.50 -3.21 -3.40
C ASN A 442 -3.98 -3.07 -3.37
N LEU A 443 -3.37 -2.71 -2.23
CA LEU A 443 -1.91 -2.62 -2.13
C LEU A 443 -1.20 -3.96 -2.50
N PRO A 444 -1.70 -5.14 -2.09
CA PRO A 444 -1.13 -6.42 -2.53
C PRO A 444 -1.15 -6.64 -4.05
N ALA A 445 -2.14 -6.10 -4.78
CA ALA A 445 -2.18 -6.18 -6.23
C ALA A 445 -1.08 -5.34 -6.90
N LEU A 446 -0.77 -4.15 -6.35
CA LEU A 446 0.35 -3.31 -6.84
C LEU A 446 1.71 -3.98 -6.55
N ILE A 447 1.86 -4.59 -5.37
CA ILE A 447 3.04 -5.39 -5.04
C ILE A 447 3.17 -6.56 -6.03
N TYR A 448 2.08 -7.26 -6.32
CA TYR A 448 2.08 -8.35 -7.29
C TYR A 448 2.48 -7.87 -8.69
N ALA A 449 1.98 -6.72 -9.15
CA ALA A 449 2.38 -6.13 -10.42
C ALA A 449 3.91 -5.91 -10.46
N ALA A 450 4.48 -5.34 -9.41
CA ALA A 450 5.92 -5.14 -9.31
C ALA A 450 6.72 -6.45 -9.22
N LYS A 451 6.14 -7.55 -8.76
CA LYS A 451 6.79 -8.87 -8.78
C LYS A 451 6.87 -9.46 -10.20
N VAL A 452 5.84 -9.27 -11.01
CA VAL A 452 5.70 -9.97 -12.31
C VAL A 452 6.04 -9.10 -13.54
N VAL A 453 6.38 -7.83 -13.33
CA VAL A 453 6.64 -6.84 -14.39
C VAL A 453 7.73 -7.23 -15.41
N ARG A 454 8.64 -8.14 -15.04
CA ARG A 454 9.64 -8.68 -15.96
C ARG A 454 9.01 -9.41 -17.16
N THR A 455 8.00 -10.23 -16.91
CA THR A 455 7.37 -11.12 -17.91
C THR A 455 5.87 -11.25 -17.65
N PRO A 456 5.11 -10.15 -17.77
CA PRO A 456 3.68 -10.09 -17.43
C PRO A 456 2.80 -11.01 -18.28
N TYR A 457 3.26 -11.41 -19.48
CA TYR A 457 2.51 -12.34 -20.33
C TYR A 457 2.80 -13.83 -20.05
N LEU A 458 3.73 -14.13 -19.14
CA LEU A 458 4.16 -15.50 -18.84
C LEU A 458 4.01 -15.84 -17.34
N THR A 459 4.64 -15.05 -16.47
CA THR A 459 4.73 -15.33 -15.03
C THR A 459 3.37 -15.46 -14.33
N PRO A 460 2.34 -14.65 -14.66
CA PRO A 460 1.05 -14.75 -13.98
C PRO A 460 0.27 -16.04 -14.25
N ALA A 461 0.68 -16.85 -15.24
CA ALA A 461 0.08 -18.15 -15.49
C ALA A 461 0.52 -19.23 -14.50
N GLY A 462 1.63 -19.02 -13.77
CA GLY A 462 2.13 -20.00 -12.81
C GLY A 462 1.71 -19.76 -11.35
N PRO A 463 2.13 -20.66 -10.44
CA PRO A 463 1.70 -20.62 -9.05
C PRO A 463 2.39 -19.54 -8.21
N ASP A 464 1.67 -18.97 -7.26
CA ASP A 464 2.22 -17.96 -6.35
C ASP A 464 2.78 -18.59 -5.08
N VAL A 465 3.89 -18.04 -4.59
CA VAL A 465 4.38 -18.27 -3.22
C VAL A 465 3.60 -17.39 -2.25
N THR A 466 2.78 -18.00 -1.40
CA THR A 466 1.86 -17.31 -0.49
C THR A 466 2.47 -16.98 0.86
N THR A 467 3.39 -17.83 1.33
CA THR A 467 4.20 -17.65 2.52
C THR A 467 5.60 -18.19 2.25
N VAL A 468 6.62 -17.58 2.84
CA VAL A 468 8.00 -18.04 2.80
C VAL A 468 8.66 -17.67 4.12
N ALA A 469 9.35 -18.62 4.74
CA ALA A 469 9.98 -18.44 6.03
C ALA A 469 11.23 -19.32 6.16
N VAL A 470 12.20 -18.83 6.92
CA VAL A 470 13.33 -19.63 7.43
C VAL A 470 13.09 -19.96 8.89
N SER A 471 13.62 -21.08 9.37
CA SER A 471 13.49 -21.51 10.78
C SER A 471 14.30 -20.66 11.76
N ALA A 472 15.20 -19.81 11.27
CA ALA A 472 16.03 -18.94 12.09
C ALA A 472 15.26 -17.67 12.52
N GLU A 473 15.30 -17.35 13.82
CA GLU A 473 14.74 -16.10 14.37
C GLU A 473 15.77 -14.94 14.40
N GLY A 474 17.03 -15.20 14.04
CA GLY A 474 18.14 -14.25 14.04
C GLY A 474 19.34 -14.76 13.22
N PRO A 475 20.53 -14.13 13.34
CA PRO A 475 21.72 -14.57 12.62
C PRO A 475 22.13 -16.00 12.98
N VAL A 476 22.39 -16.82 11.96
CA VAL A 476 22.91 -18.18 12.11
C VAL A 476 24.41 -18.24 11.85
N ALA A 477 25.11 -19.16 12.51
CA ALA A 477 26.54 -19.33 12.25
C ALA A 477 26.75 -19.99 10.89
N ALA A 478 27.79 -19.57 10.16
CA ALA A 478 28.18 -20.25 8.93
C ALA A 478 28.48 -21.73 9.19
N GLY A 479 27.82 -22.61 8.44
CA GLY A 479 27.86 -24.07 8.61
C GLY A 479 26.68 -24.66 9.36
N GLU A 480 25.79 -23.84 9.91
CA GLU A 480 24.50 -24.30 10.42
C GLU A 480 23.52 -24.60 9.28
N THR A 481 22.63 -25.56 9.50
CA THR A 481 21.55 -25.89 8.56
C THR A 481 20.28 -25.16 8.98
N VAL A 482 19.65 -24.46 8.03
CA VAL A 482 18.39 -23.74 8.24
C VAL A 482 17.29 -24.37 7.39
N THR A 483 16.11 -24.57 7.97
CA THR A 483 14.95 -25.04 7.20
C THR A 483 14.27 -23.86 6.52
N LEU A 484 14.13 -23.93 5.21
CA LEU A 484 13.28 -23.06 4.40
C LEU A 484 11.93 -23.74 4.22
N THR A 485 10.84 -23.00 4.43
CA THR A 485 9.47 -23.50 4.19
C THR A 485 8.68 -22.45 3.41
N ALA A 486 7.88 -22.90 2.46
CA ALA A 486 6.97 -22.05 1.72
C ALA A 486 5.62 -22.75 1.46
N GLN A 487 4.54 -21.98 1.38
CA GLN A 487 3.29 -22.44 0.80
C GLN A 487 3.18 -21.88 -0.62
N VAL A 488 2.87 -22.76 -1.57
CA VAL A 488 2.74 -22.42 -2.99
C VAL A 488 1.38 -22.84 -3.50
N THR A 489 0.76 -22.02 -4.35
CA THR A 489 -0.58 -22.33 -4.88
C THR A 489 -0.82 -21.80 -6.27
N ASP A 490 -1.48 -22.61 -7.08
CA ASP A 490 -1.91 -22.26 -8.43
C ASP A 490 -3.38 -21.80 -8.48
N SER A 491 -3.99 -21.51 -7.32
CA SER A 491 -5.44 -21.24 -7.22
C SER A 491 -5.82 -19.76 -7.12
N ARG A 492 -4.86 -18.83 -7.15
CA ARG A 492 -5.06 -17.39 -6.86
C ARG A 492 -5.58 -16.58 -8.05
N PHE A 493 -6.73 -16.99 -8.58
CA PHE A 493 -7.42 -16.26 -9.65
C PHE A 493 -8.84 -15.88 -9.22
N ASN A 494 -9.28 -14.69 -9.60
CA ASN A 494 -10.68 -14.31 -9.50
C ASN A 494 -11.49 -14.98 -10.61
N ASN A 495 -12.36 -15.90 -10.23
CA ASN A 495 -13.19 -16.69 -11.15
C ASN A 495 -14.67 -16.24 -11.16
N SER A 496 -14.96 -14.98 -10.79
CA SER A 496 -16.34 -14.48 -10.65
C SER A 496 -17.09 -14.36 -11.98
N ASN A 497 -16.39 -14.21 -13.11
CA ASN A 497 -16.96 -14.07 -14.44
C ASN A 497 -16.23 -14.93 -15.50
N GLY A 498 -15.95 -16.18 -15.12
CA GLY A 498 -15.31 -17.22 -15.93
C GLY A 498 -14.24 -17.92 -15.11
N THR A 499 -13.57 -18.92 -15.67
CA THR A 499 -12.62 -19.77 -14.93
C THR A 499 -11.24 -19.70 -15.56
N GLU A 500 -10.20 -19.49 -14.75
CA GLU A 500 -8.82 -19.79 -15.15
C GLU A 500 -8.52 -21.27 -14.91
N PRO A 501 -7.86 -21.95 -15.86
CA PRO A 501 -7.32 -23.27 -15.59
C PRO A 501 -6.30 -23.18 -14.47
N THR A 502 -6.30 -24.18 -13.60
CA THR A 502 -5.38 -24.28 -12.47
C THR A 502 -4.91 -25.72 -12.37
N GLN A 503 -3.63 -25.89 -12.14
CA GLN A 503 -2.89 -27.13 -12.25
C GLN A 503 -2.39 -27.55 -10.86
N ASN A 504 -2.02 -28.83 -10.74
CA ASN A 504 -1.23 -29.24 -9.60
C ASN A 504 0.14 -28.57 -9.68
N ILE A 505 0.71 -28.28 -8.53
CA ILE A 505 2.12 -27.92 -8.44
C ILE A 505 2.93 -29.12 -8.97
N ALA A 506 4.05 -28.86 -9.64
CA ALA A 506 4.93 -29.89 -10.17
C ALA A 506 6.38 -29.73 -9.73
N ALA A 507 6.78 -28.53 -9.32
CA ALA A 507 8.10 -28.28 -8.73
C ALA A 507 8.09 -26.99 -7.89
N ALA A 508 9.00 -26.92 -6.93
CA ALA A 508 9.39 -25.68 -6.26
C ALA A 508 10.91 -25.62 -6.15
N GLU A 509 11.47 -24.43 -6.20
CA GLU A 509 12.92 -24.22 -6.09
C GLU A 509 13.22 -22.90 -5.39
N TYR A 510 14.40 -22.84 -4.79
CA TYR A 510 14.94 -21.64 -4.18
C TYR A 510 16.30 -21.27 -4.76
N TYR A 511 16.68 -20.00 -4.56
CA TYR A 511 17.96 -19.43 -4.94
C TYR A 511 18.49 -18.55 -3.80
N ILE A 512 19.81 -18.47 -3.68
CA ILE A 512 20.48 -17.62 -2.68
C ILE A 512 21.20 -16.49 -3.41
N ASP A 513 20.93 -15.25 -2.99
CA ASP A 513 21.49 -13.96 -3.43
C ASP A 513 21.31 -13.57 -4.90
N LYS A 514 21.13 -14.54 -5.80
CA LYS A 514 20.85 -14.33 -7.21
C LYS A 514 19.42 -14.71 -7.53
N ALA A 515 18.68 -13.79 -8.12
CA ALA A 515 17.35 -14.03 -8.59
C ALA A 515 17.33 -15.05 -9.76
N PRO A 516 16.22 -15.76 -10.02
CA PRO A 516 16.16 -16.87 -10.97
C PRO A 516 16.52 -16.53 -12.43
N TRP A 517 16.49 -15.25 -12.79
CA TRP A 517 16.80 -14.75 -14.15
C TRP A 517 18.23 -14.23 -14.29
N GLU A 518 19.03 -14.24 -13.22
CA GLU A 518 20.39 -13.72 -13.25
C GLU A 518 21.42 -14.76 -13.69
N ASP A 519 22.48 -14.28 -14.36
CA ASP A 519 23.56 -15.14 -14.81
C ASP A 519 24.26 -15.83 -13.63
N GLY A 520 24.31 -17.16 -13.70
CA GLY A 520 24.89 -18.01 -12.67
C GLY A 520 24.01 -18.18 -11.42
N ALA A 521 22.73 -17.82 -11.47
CA ALA A 521 21.76 -18.26 -10.48
C ALA A 521 21.64 -19.80 -10.51
N MET A 522 21.73 -20.43 -9.34
CA MET A 522 21.70 -21.90 -9.22
C MET A 522 20.40 -22.33 -8.53
N PRO A 523 19.47 -23.00 -9.22
CA PRO A 523 18.25 -23.48 -8.59
C PRO A 523 18.56 -24.63 -7.65
N VAL A 524 17.98 -24.59 -6.45
CA VAL A 524 17.96 -25.72 -5.52
C VAL A 524 16.52 -26.19 -5.34
N ALA A 525 16.27 -27.45 -5.65
CA ALA A 525 14.93 -28.03 -5.57
C ALA A 525 14.43 -28.08 -4.12
N MET A 526 13.16 -27.75 -3.94
CA MET A 526 12.40 -27.98 -2.71
C MET A 526 11.52 -29.22 -2.87
N ALA A 527 11.26 -29.91 -1.76
CA ALA A 527 10.38 -31.07 -1.73
C ALA A 527 8.99 -30.68 -1.24
N ALA A 528 7.94 -31.34 -1.76
CA ALA A 528 6.62 -31.30 -1.13
C ALA A 528 6.70 -31.99 0.24
N GLN A 529 6.12 -31.38 1.28
CA GLN A 529 6.24 -31.84 2.66
C GLN A 529 5.59 -33.22 2.90
N ASP A 530 4.57 -33.55 2.12
CA ASP A 530 3.92 -34.87 2.13
C ASP A 530 4.59 -35.89 1.18
N GLY A 531 5.65 -35.47 0.48
CA GLY A 531 6.46 -36.29 -0.41
C GLY A 531 5.95 -36.37 -1.85
N SER A 532 4.89 -35.67 -2.25
CA SER A 532 4.40 -35.69 -3.64
C SER A 532 3.81 -34.35 -4.06
N PHE A 533 4.11 -33.92 -5.29
CA PHE A 533 3.48 -32.76 -5.91
C PHE A 533 2.16 -33.21 -6.59
N ASP A 534 1.07 -33.30 -5.82
CA ASP A 534 -0.20 -33.87 -6.26
C ASP A 534 -1.45 -33.00 -6.01
N ALA A 535 -1.25 -31.80 -5.48
CA ALA A 535 -2.28 -30.81 -5.23
C ALA A 535 -2.00 -29.46 -5.91
N LYS A 536 -3.04 -28.64 -6.03
CA LYS A 536 -2.95 -27.24 -6.53
C LYS A 536 -2.34 -26.28 -5.51
N THR A 537 -2.23 -26.72 -4.26
CA THR A 537 -1.60 -25.99 -3.16
C THR A 537 -0.73 -26.97 -2.42
N GLU A 538 0.55 -26.64 -2.28
CA GLU A 538 1.53 -27.48 -1.60
C GLU A 538 2.25 -26.69 -0.53
N THR A 539 2.61 -27.38 0.55
CA THR A 539 3.66 -26.90 1.46
C THR A 539 4.96 -27.54 1.01
N VAL A 540 5.96 -26.72 0.77
CA VAL A 540 7.28 -27.16 0.31
C VAL A 540 8.36 -26.77 1.30
N ASP A 541 9.37 -27.62 1.45
CA ASP A 541 10.50 -27.34 2.32
C ASP A 541 11.85 -27.76 1.70
N ALA A 542 12.91 -27.16 2.21
CA ALA A 542 14.29 -27.51 1.90
C ALA A 542 15.21 -27.16 3.06
N SER A 543 16.39 -27.78 3.09
CA SER A 543 17.49 -27.41 3.99
C SER A 543 18.49 -26.52 3.25
N ILE A 544 18.82 -25.37 3.87
CA ILE A 544 19.87 -24.47 3.44
C ILE A 544 21.10 -24.77 4.30
N ASP A 545 22.18 -25.24 3.68
CA ASP A 545 23.49 -25.35 4.31
C ASP A 545 24.21 -24.01 4.19
N THR A 546 24.46 -23.35 5.32
CA THR A 546 25.13 -22.05 5.34
C THR A 546 26.66 -22.15 5.28
N THR A 547 27.22 -23.34 5.06
CA THR A 547 28.65 -23.54 4.88
C THR A 547 29.17 -22.67 3.74
N GLY A 548 30.12 -21.78 4.06
CA GLY A 548 30.77 -20.90 3.08
C GLY A 548 29.95 -19.67 2.69
N MET A 549 28.76 -19.46 3.27
CA MET A 549 28.06 -18.18 3.16
C MET A 549 28.83 -17.10 3.93
N THR A 550 28.85 -15.89 3.37
CA THR A 550 29.49 -14.73 3.99
C THR A 550 28.66 -14.20 5.16
N GLU A 551 29.26 -13.47 6.10
CA GLU A 551 28.47 -12.76 7.11
C GLU A 551 27.61 -11.66 6.45
N GLY A 552 26.36 -11.53 6.89
CA GLY A 552 25.40 -10.54 6.42
C GLY A 552 24.03 -11.14 6.08
N LYS A 553 23.18 -10.30 5.49
CA LYS A 553 21.86 -10.71 4.99
C LYS A 553 21.97 -11.30 3.59
N HIS A 554 21.33 -12.43 3.42
CA HIS A 554 21.19 -13.14 2.16
C HIS A 554 19.72 -13.14 1.74
N LEU A 555 19.46 -12.91 0.45
CA LEU A 555 18.13 -13.03 -0.13
C LEU A 555 17.90 -14.47 -0.55
N VAL A 556 16.87 -15.10 0.02
CA VAL A 556 16.42 -16.43 -0.40
C VAL A 556 15.16 -16.27 -1.23
N TYR A 557 15.31 -16.41 -2.55
CA TYR A 557 14.21 -16.35 -3.50
C TYR A 557 13.55 -17.72 -3.61
N VAL A 558 12.22 -17.75 -3.68
CA VAL A 558 11.43 -18.97 -3.89
C VAL A 558 10.48 -18.76 -5.05
N ARG A 559 10.34 -19.79 -5.90
CA ARG A 559 9.28 -19.87 -6.91
C ARG A 559 8.81 -21.31 -7.07
N SER A 560 7.68 -21.47 -7.74
CA SER A 560 7.13 -22.79 -8.07
C SER A 560 6.65 -22.85 -9.51
N ARG A 561 6.53 -24.08 -10.00
CA ARG A 561 6.07 -24.41 -11.35
C ARG A 561 4.86 -25.32 -11.27
N ASP A 562 3.89 -25.05 -12.11
CA ASP A 562 2.72 -25.91 -12.26
C ASP A 562 2.99 -27.13 -13.17
N ALA A 563 1.99 -28.00 -13.32
CA ALA A 563 2.04 -29.18 -14.18
C ALA A 563 2.08 -28.88 -15.70
N ASP A 564 1.70 -27.67 -16.12
CA ASP A 564 1.78 -27.22 -17.52
C ASP A 564 3.15 -26.59 -17.85
N GLY A 565 4.01 -26.42 -16.84
CA GLY A 565 5.37 -25.91 -16.99
C GLY A 565 5.51 -24.40 -16.75
N ASN A 566 4.46 -23.72 -16.27
CA ASN A 566 4.48 -22.28 -16.01
C ASN A 566 5.13 -21.99 -14.66
N TRP A 567 6.21 -21.20 -14.68
CA TRP A 567 6.84 -20.67 -13.48
C TRP A 567 6.10 -19.42 -13.01
N GLY A 568 5.68 -19.41 -11.76
CA GLY A 568 4.96 -18.29 -11.17
C GLY A 568 5.85 -17.22 -10.53
N ALA A 569 5.20 -16.29 -9.84
CA ALA A 569 5.86 -15.14 -9.23
C ALA A 569 6.85 -15.57 -8.14
N VAL A 570 7.98 -14.85 -8.07
CA VAL A 570 8.97 -15.02 -7.02
C VAL A 570 8.51 -14.31 -5.75
N SER A 571 8.73 -14.94 -4.59
CA SER A 571 8.73 -14.27 -3.28
C SER A 571 10.06 -14.55 -2.59
N ALA A 572 10.46 -13.68 -1.67
CA ALA A 572 11.73 -13.85 -0.96
C ALA A 572 11.61 -13.72 0.56
N VAL A 573 12.60 -14.25 1.26
CA VAL A 573 12.85 -14.05 2.70
C VAL A 573 14.32 -13.73 2.93
N PHE A 574 14.63 -13.02 4.01
CA PHE A 574 16.01 -12.83 4.43
C PHE A 574 16.49 -14.02 5.28
N LEU A 575 17.71 -14.45 5.03
CA LEU A 575 18.50 -15.30 5.91
C LEU A 575 19.73 -14.50 6.35
N GLU A 576 19.94 -14.34 7.64
CA GLU A 576 21.11 -13.61 8.15
C GLU A 576 22.17 -14.60 8.64
N VAL A 577 23.39 -14.48 8.14
CA VAL A 577 24.56 -15.27 8.58
C VAL A 577 25.46 -14.34 9.38
N GLY A 578 25.95 -14.79 10.53
CA GLY A 578 26.79 -13.98 11.40
C GLY A 578 27.44 -14.81 12.49
N ALA A 579 27.95 -14.17 13.54
CA ALA A 579 28.25 -14.87 14.78
C ALA A 579 26.93 -15.43 15.31
N GLY A 580 26.65 -16.70 15.02
CA GLY A 580 25.36 -17.32 15.26
C GLY A 580 24.91 -17.08 16.68
N GLY A 581 23.71 -16.52 16.84
CA GLY A 581 22.98 -16.65 18.08
C GLY A 581 22.61 -18.11 18.21
N GLY A 582 23.52 -18.93 18.73
CA GLY A 582 23.23 -20.32 19.07
C GLY A 582 22.01 -20.40 20.01
N PRO A 583 21.51 -21.60 20.34
CA PRO A 583 20.47 -21.72 21.36
C PRO A 583 20.91 -20.97 22.61
N VAL A 584 20.21 -19.88 22.87
CA VAL A 584 20.55 -18.89 23.89
C VAL A 584 20.29 -19.55 25.25
N GLU A 585 21.32 -20.10 25.88
CA GLU A 585 21.20 -20.81 27.17
C GLU A 585 21.40 -19.85 28.34
N TYR A 586 20.29 -19.36 28.88
CA TYR A 586 20.31 -18.53 30.09
C TYR A 586 20.76 -19.33 31.31
N CYS A 587 21.51 -18.68 32.20
CA CYS A 587 21.93 -19.28 33.47
C CYS A 587 20.74 -19.86 34.26
N ALA A 588 20.95 -21.00 34.92
CA ALA A 588 19.94 -21.60 35.79
C ALA A 588 19.58 -20.66 36.95
N ALA A 589 18.29 -20.56 37.27
CA ALA A 589 17.77 -19.79 38.40
C ALA A 589 16.58 -20.50 39.06
N GLY A 590 16.37 -20.25 40.34
CA GLY A 590 15.20 -20.77 41.05
C GLY A 590 15.31 -20.64 42.56
N SER A 591 14.32 -21.17 43.28
CA SER A 591 14.35 -21.28 44.73
C SER A 591 14.51 -22.73 45.22
N SER A 592 14.84 -22.90 46.51
CA SER A 592 14.79 -24.20 47.18
C SER A 592 13.39 -24.48 47.76
N ASN A 593 12.56 -23.44 47.94
CA ASN A 593 11.22 -23.53 48.50
C ASN A 593 10.35 -22.37 47.96
N ALA A 594 9.21 -22.73 47.35
CA ALA A 594 8.16 -21.80 46.90
C ALA A 594 6.80 -22.10 47.56
N ASP A 595 6.72 -23.11 48.44
CA ASP A 595 5.47 -23.58 49.04
C ASP A 595 4.91 -22.57 50.05
N SER A 596 5.77 -21.69 50.56
CA SER A 596 5.41 -20.65 51.54
C SER A 596 5.03 -19.32 50.87
N GLU A 597 5.70 -18.98 49.77
CA GLU A 597 5.51 -17.75 49.00
C GLU A 597 5.85 -17.95 47.52
N TRP A 598 5.04 -17.36 46.64
CA TRP A 598 5.23 -17.46 45.19
C TRP A 598 4.71 -16.23 44.44
N ILE A 599 5.08 -16.14 43.16
CA ILE A 599 4.63 -15.11 42.23
C ILE A 599 3.25 -15.54 41.72
N ALA A 600 2.20 -14.82 42.09
CA ALA A 600 0.84 -15.16 41.71
C ALA A 600 0.37 -14.51 40.40
N ASN A 601 0.98 -13.37 40.05
CA ASN A 601 0.72 -12.72 38.77
C ASN A 601 1.84 -11.75 38.37
N VAL A 602 2.21 -11.81 37.10
CA VAL A 602 3.06 -10.82 36.40
C VAL A 602 2.22 -10.15 35.32
N SER A 603 2.18 -8.82 35.33
CA SER A 603 1.53 -8.03 34.27
C SER A 603 2.40 -6.88 33.80
N VAL A 604 2.66 -6.85 32.48
CA VAL A 604 3.49 -5.84 31.78
C VAL A 604 3.22 -5.93 30.28
N GLY A 605 3.23 -4.81 29.54
CA GLY A 605 3.22 -4.85 28.07
C GLY A 605 2.05 -5.62 27.43
N GLY A 606 0.86 -5.57 28.02
CA GLY A 606 -0.32 -6.34 27.58
C GLY A 606 -0.35 -7.79 28.06
N LEU A 607 0.74 -8.33 28.61
CA LEU A 607 0.77 -9.63 29.29
C LEU A 607 0.13 -9.54 30.68
N SER A 608 -0.60 -10.58 31.07
CA SER A 608 -1.05 -10.85 32.44
C SER A 608 -1.11 -12.35 32.67
N ASN A 609 -0.07 -12.93 33.26
CA ASN A 609 0.00 -14.36 33.55
C ASN A 609 -0.27 -14.62 35.02
N SER A 610 -1.12 -15.60 35.34
CA SER A 610 -1.39 -16.03 36.72
C SER A 610 -0.90 -17.46 36.93
N SER A 611 -0.16 -17.66 38.03
CA SER A 611 0.61 -18.87 38.31
C SER A 611 0.48 -19.30 39.78
N GLY A 612 0.83 -20.55 40.05
CA GLY A 612 0.88 -21.15 41.38
C GLY A 612 2.32 -21.41 41.81
N ALA A 613 2.52 -21.83 43.06
CA ALA A 613 3.85 -22.05 43.64
C ALA A 613 4.72 -23.02 42.81
N SER A 614 5.85 -22.52 42.34
CA SER A 614 6.94 -23.31 41.75
C SER A 614 8.30 -22.70 42.12
N ARG A 615 9.34 -23.53 42.12
CA ARG A 615 10.72 -23.05 42.34
C ARG A 615 11.26 -22.27 41.15
N TYR A 616 10.83 -22.66 39.96
CA TYR A 616 11.12 -22.03 38.68
C TYR A 616 9.98 -22.37 37.71
N SER A 617 9.50 -21.38 36.97
CA SER A 617 8.47 -21.57 35.94
C SER A 617 8.94 -20.98 34.62
N ASP A 618 8.87 -21.77 33.55
CA ASP A 618 9.17 -21.31 32.19
C ASP A 618 7.87 -20.98 31.44
N PHE A 619 7.58 -19.69 31.29
CA PHE A 619 6.45 -19.15 30.55
C PHE A 619 6.88 -18.42 29.27
N THR A 620 8.04 -18.79 28.72
CA THR A 620 8.59 -18.40 27.41
C THR A 620 7.61 -18.45 26.23
N SER A 621 6.57 -19.28 26.28
CA SER A 621 5.50 -19.31 25.26
C SER A 621 4.56 -18.09 25.31
N GLN A 622 4.55 -17.35 26.42
CA GLN A 622 3.80 -16.12 26.60
C GLN A 622 4.69 -14.91 26.32
N THR A 623 4.19 -13.94 25.56
CA THR A 623 4.97 -12.79 25.10
C THR A 623 4.35 -11.46 25.53
N ALA A 624 5.13 -10.58 26.16
CA ALA A 624 4.74 -9.19 26.42
C ALA A 624 5.27 -8.24 25.33
N ALA A 625 4.47 -7.27 24.90
CA ALA A 625 4.90 -6.24 23.96
C ALA A 625 5.41 -5.01 24.73
N LEU A 626 6.72 -4.73 24.64
CA LEU A 626 7.36 -3.63 25.35
C LEU A 626 7.80 -2.55 24.37
N GLN A 627 7.50 -1.29 24.69
CA GLN A 627 8.04 -0.15 23.96
C GLN A 627 9.41 0.20 24.52
N ARG A 628 10.35 0.64 23.66
CA ARG A 628 11.52 1.38 24.16
C ARG A 628 11.06 2.60 24.95
N GLY A 629 11.57 2.75 26.17
CA GLY A 629 11.08 3.71 27.16
C GLY A 629 10.39 3.03 28.34
N THR A 630 9.34 3.64 28.86
CA THR A 630 8.70 3.26 30.13
C THR A 630 7.52 2.32 29.90
N ASN A 631 7.51 1.17 30.57
CA ASN A 631 6.42 0.19 30.55
C ASN A 631 5.89 -0.02 31.97
N ALA A 632 4.57 0.04 32.17
CA ALA A 632 3.97 -0.18 33.48
C ALA A 632 4.06 -1.66 33.89
N LEU A 633 4.51 -1.91 35.12
CA LEU A 633 4.72 -3.23 35.69
C LEU A 633 3.88 -3.43 36.96
N ARG A 634 3.25 -4.60 37.08
CA ARG A 634 2.53 -5.04 38.27
C ARG A 634 2.90 -6.48 38.62
N LEU A 635 3.38 -6.70 39.84
CA LEU A 635 3.82 -7.98 40.38
C LEU A 635 3.01 -8.32 41.65
N THR A 636 2.40 -9.49 41.70
CA THR A 636 1.52 -9.91 42.80
C THR A 636 2.12 -11.09 43.54
N PRO A 637 2.50 -10.96 44.84
CA PRO A 637 2.86 -12.11 45.66
C PRO A 637 1.62 -12.87 46.14
N GLN A 638 1.80 -14.16 46.46
CA GLN A 638 0.84 -14.95 47.24
C GLN A 638 1.59 -15.80 48.27
N PHE A 639 0.90 -16.12 49.37
CA PHE A 639 1.45 -16.85 50.51
C PHE A 639 0.50 -17.96 50.93
N SER A 640 1.03 -19.13 51.31
CA SER A 640 0.20 -20.23 51.83
C SER A 640 -0.27 -19.99 53.28
N GLY A 641 0.38 -19.05 53.98
CA GLY A 641 0.05 -18.68 55.35
C GLY A 641 0.20 -17.18 55.60
N ARG A 642 1.08 -16.80 56.53
CA ARG A 642 1.36 -15.39 56.85
C ARG A 642 2.06 -14.73 55.67
N ALA A 643 1.71 -13.49 55.37
CA ALA A 643 2.43 -12.69 54.37
C ALA A 643 3.82 -12.26 54.86
N TYR A 644 4.83 -12.45 54.02
CA TYR A 644 6.22 -12.08 54.26
C TYR A 644 6.65 -10.95 53.32
N GLY A 645 7.65 -10.16 53.74
CA GLY A 645 8.20 -9.11 52.88
C GLY A 645 9.15 -9.69 51.84
N GLU A 646 8.81 -9.55 50.57
CA GLU A 646 9.57 -10.08 49.44
C GLU A 646 10.29 -8.98 48.66
N TYR A 647 11.54 -9.25 48.26
CA TYR A 647 12.28 -8.42 47.31
C TYR A 647 12.06 -8.92 45.89
N TRP A 648 11.99 -7.99 44.94
CA TRP A 648 11.71 -8.27 43.54
C TRP A 648 12.77 -7.67 42.64
N LYS A 649 13.14 -8.40 41.58
CA LYS A 649 13.89 -7.87 40.45
C LYS A 649 13.37 -8.44 39.13
N VAL A 650 13.56 -7.67 38.07
CA VAL A 650 13.28 -8.09 36.70
C VAL A 650 14.50 -7.80 35.83
N TRP A 651 14.86 -8.77 35.00
CA TRP A 651 15.88 -8.63 33.97
C TRP A 651 15.28 -8.83 32.58
N ILE A 652 15.82 -8.14 31.58
CA ILE A 652 15.58 -8.39 30.16
C ILE A 652 16.93 -8.49 29.48
N ASP A 653 17.10 -9.51 28.65
CA ASP A 653 18.25 -9.65 27.75
C ASP A 653 18.08 -8.63 26.61
N LEU A 654 18.64 -7.42 26.82
CA LEU A 654 18.35 -6.25 25.98
C LEU A 654 19.15 -6.25 24.69
N ASN A 655 20.25 -6.98 24.64
CA ASN A 655 21.14 -7.08 23.48
C ASN A 655 20.96 -8.41 22.72
N GLN A 656 20.20 -9.36 23.25
CA GLN A 656 19.89 -10.68 22.68
C GLN A 656 21.11 -11.62 22.64
N ASP A 657 21.97 -11.57 23.66
CA ASP A 657 23.20 -12.37 23.72
C ASP A 657 23.15 -13.58 24.66
N GLY A 658 22.07 -13.71 25.43
CA GLY A 658 21.83 -14.87 26.28
C GLY A 658 22.26 -14.81 27.71
N ASP A 659 22.59 -13.63 28.21
CA ASP A 659 22.75 -13.42 29.63
C ASP A 659 21.92 -12.26 30.19
N PHE A 660 22.18 -11.92 31.45
CA PHE A 660 21.51 -10.86 32.21
C PHE A 660 22.52 -9.99 32.96
N SER A 661 23.78 -10.07 32.56
CA SER A 661 24.93 -9.52 33.29
C SER A 661 25.28 -8.11 32.83
N ASP A 662 24.70 -7.67 31.71
CA ASP A 662 25.03 -6.39 31.13
C ASP A 662 24.43 -5.19 31.85
N GLN A 663 25.09 -4.06 31.61
CA GLN A 663 24.65 -2.79 32.16
C GLN A 663 23.30 -2.38 31.53
N GLY A 664 22.27 -2.33 32.38
CA GLY A 664 20.94 -1.87 32.00
C GLY A 664 19.91 -2.99 31.89
N GLU A 665 20.33 -4.26 31.93
CA GLU A 665 19.44 -5.41 31.80
C GLU A 665 18.62 -5.67 33.06
N GLN A 666 19.10 -5.26 34.23
CA GLN A 666 18.27 -5.18 35.43
C GLN A 666 17.30 -4.00 35.33
N VAL A 667 16.23 -4.19 34.56
CA VAL A 667 15.23 -3.18 34.21
C VAL A 667 14.26 -2.82 35.33
N PHE A 668 14.20 -3.61 36.41
CA PHE A 668 13.45 -3.27 37.62
C PHE A 668 14.08 -3.88 38.89
N SER A 669 14.01 -3.15 40.00
CA SER A 669 14.32 -3.65 41.34
C SER A 669 13.42 -2.97 42.36
N SER A 670 12.79 -3.73 43.25
CA SER A 670 12.06 -3.16 44.38
C SER A 670 13.03 -2.46 45.33
N ALA A 671 12.71 -1.25 45.79
CA ALA A 671 13.55 -0.50 46.72
C ALA A 671 13.59 -1.12 48.13
N ARG A 672 12.54 -1.85 48.51
CA ARG A 672 12.38 -2.52 49.81
C ARG A 672 11.51 -3.75 49.66
N ALA A 673 11.61 -4.67 50.62
CA ALA A 673 10.72 -5.80 50.72
C ALA A 673 9.24 -5.38 50.82
N SER A 674 8.35 -6.12 50.16
CA SER A 674 6.90 -5.89 50.18
C SER A 674 6.15 -7.20 50.34
N SER A 675 5.14 -7.22 51.20
CA SER A 675 4.23 -8.36 51.37
C SER A 675 2.91 -8.19 50.62
N THR A 676 2.82 -7.16 49.78
CA THR A 676 1.65 -6.83 48.95
C THR A 676 2.10 -6.54 47.52
N VAL A 677 1.13 -6.36 46.62
CA VAL A 677 1.34 -6.03 45.21
C VAL A 677 2.39 -4.92 45.04
N VAL A 678 3.37 -5.19 44.20
CA VAL A 678 4.40 -4.23 43.79
C VAL A 678 4.02 -3.68 42.42
N THR A 679 4.04 -2.35 42.29
CA THR A 679 3.89 -1.66 41.01
C THR A 679 5.11 -0.82 40.72
N GLY A 680 5.42 -0.62 39.45
CA GLY A 680 6.56 0.18 39.04
C GLY A 680 6.62 0.37 37.53
N ASN A 681 7.74 0.92 37.08
CA ASN A 681 8.03 1.09 35.67
C ASN A 681 9.26 0.27 35.31
N LEU A 682 9.13 -0.51 34.25
CA LEU A 682 10.23 -1.16 33.57
C LEU A 682 10.76 -0.21 32.50
N VAL A 683 12.05 0.12 32.54
CA VAL A 683 12.68 1.02 31.56
C VAL A 683 13.45 0.19 30.55
N VAL A 684 13.00 0.19 29.29
CA VAL A 684 13.72 -0.40 28.16
C VAL A 684 14.57 0.70 27.49
N PRO A 685 15.91 0.63 27.51
CA PRO A 685 16.77 1.64 26.91
C PRO A 685 16.53 1.84 25.41
N ALA A 686 16.79 3.05 24.91
CA ALA A 686 16.59 3.38 23.48
C ALA A 686 17.49 2.57 22.53
N ASN A 687 18.62 2.06 23.03
CA ASN A 687 19.57 1.22 22.32
C ASN A 687 19.28 -0.28 22.42
N ALA A 688 18.24 -0.73 23.14
CA ALA A 688 17.90 -2.14 23.25
C ALA A 688 17.54 -2.74 21.89
N THR A 689 18.07 -3.92 21.55
CA THR A 689 17.83 -4.60 20.27
C THR A 689 16.33 -4.89 20.10
N LYS A 690 15.75 -4.47 18.97
CA LYS A 690 14.33 -4.77 18.68
C LYS A 690 14.16 -6.26 18.40
N GLY A 691 12.95 -6.76 18.62
CA GLY A 691 12.64 -8.17 18.40
C GLY A 691 12.36 -8.93 19.70
N LYS A 692 12.25 -10.24 19.58
CA LYS A 692 11.86 -11.13 20.68
C LYS A 692 13.09 -11.49 21.52
N THR A 693 12.97 -11.41 22.84
CA THR A 693 14.03 -11.75 23.79
C THR A 693 13.43 -12.26 25.11
N ARG A 694 14.29 -12.60 26.08
CA ARG A 694 13.90 -13.13 27.39
C ARG A 694 13.72 -12.03 28.44
N MET A 695 12.69 -12.19 29.26
CA MET A 695 12.52 -11.46 30.52
C MET A 695 12.46 -12.46 31.69
N ARG A 696 13.20 -12.18 32.77
CA ARG A 696 13.21 -12.96 34.02
C ARG A 696 12.65 -12.14 35.17
N VAL A 697 11.69 -12.68 35.91
CA VAL A 697 11.12 -12.09 37.12
C VAL A 697 11.49 -12.95 38.32
N ALA A 698 12.08 -12.37 39.36
CA ALA A 698 12.43 -13.11 40.58
C ALA A 698 11.88 -12.42 41.83
N MET A 699 11.35 -13.25 42.74
CA MET A 699 10.85 -12.87 44.06
C MET A 699 11.62 -13.65 45.13
N ARG A 700 12.14 -12.96 46.16
CA ARG A 700 12.95 -13.60 47.20
C ARG A 700 12.75 -13.00 48.60
N TYR A 701 12.67 -13.88 49.59
CA TYR A 701 12.53 -13.51 50.99
C TYR A 701 13.86 -13.05 51.60
N ASN A 702 13.80 -12.02 52.46
CA ASN A 702 14.91 -11.46 53.25
C ASN A 702 16.12 -10.88 52.49
N ASN A 703 16.21 -11.01 51.17
CA ASN A 703 17.29 -10.41 50.38
C ASN A 703 16.88 -10.23 48.91
N ALA A 704 17.55 -9.34 48.20
CA ALA A 704 17.31 -9.15 46.78
C ALA A 704 17.75 -10.41 45.97
N PRO A 705 16.97 -10.83 44.97
CA PRO A 705 17.35 -11.92 44.08
C PRO A 705 18.49 -11.51 43.14
N ALA A 706 19.20 -12.51 42.60
CA ALA A 706 20.15 -12.36 41.50
C ALA A 706 19.57 -13.02 40.25
N ALA A 707 20.06 -12.65 39.06
CA ALA A 707 19.56 -13.20 37.81
C ALA A 707 19.84 -14.71 37.67
N CYS A 708 20.92 -15.19 38.31
CA CYS A 708 21.40 -16.57 38.25
C CYS A 708 21.51 -17.19 39.66
N GLY A 709 21.41 -18.52 39.72
CA GLY A 709 21.62 -19.34 40.91
C GLY A 709 20.36 -19.63 41.70
N THR A 710 20.52 -20.41 42.77
CA THR A 710 19.40 -20.83 43.64
C THR A 710 19.40 -20.06 44.96
N PHE A 711 18.21 -19.67 45.44
CA PHE A 711 18.01 -19.06 46.76
C PHE A 711 16.99 -19.81 47.62
N ASN A 712 16.92 -19.53 48.92
CA ASN A 712 16.16 -20.39 49.84
C ASN A 712 14.63 -20.34 49.66
N TYR A 713 14.05 -19.15 49.57
CA TYR A 713 12.61 -18.88 49.73
C TYR A 713 12.15 -17.85 48.68
N GLY A 714 11.12 -18.19 47.90
CA GLY A 714 10.55 -17.39 46.81
C GLY A 714 10.41 -18.16 45.49
N GLU A 715 10.41 -17.46 44.36
CA GLU A 715 10.21 -18.06 43.02
C GLU A 715 10.90 -17.24 41.91
N VAL A 716 11.20 -17.89 40.78
CA VAL A 716 11.66 -17.28 39.53
C VAL A 716 10.74 -17.69 38.38
N GLU A 717 10.38 -16.74 37.52
CA GLU A 717 9.59 -16.98 36.31
C GLU A 717 10.26 -16.34 35.08
N ASP A 718 10.28 -17.06 33.95
CA ASP A 718 10.81 -16.57 32.67
C ASP A 718 9.69 -16.39 31.63
N TYR A 719 9.79 -15.34 30.82
CA TYR A 719 8.82 -14.94 29.79
C TYR A 719 9.51 -14.53 28.50
N SER A 720 8.79 -14.55 27.37
CA SER A 720 9.22 -13.81 26.18
C SER A 720 8.75 -12.36 26.24
N VAL A 721 9.54 -11.45 25.66
CA VAL A 721 9.12 -10.06 25.40
C VAL A 721 9.50 -9.68 23.98
N THR A 722 8.68 -8.87 23.32
CA THR A 722 9.00 -8.27 22.02
C THR A 722 9.25 -6.79 22.23
N ILE A 723 10.48 -6.34 21.97
CA ILE A 723 10.89 -4.93 22.05
C ILE A 723 10.52 -4.23 20.73
N GLN A 724 9.69 -3.20 20.82
CA GLN A 724 9.15 -2.42 19.69
C GLN A 724 9.91 -1.11 19.45
#